data_AF-A0A2V0PC98-F1
#
_entry.id   AF-A0A2V0PC98-F1
#
_cell.length_a   1.000
_cell.length_b   1.000
_cell.length_c   1.000
_cell.angle_alpha   90.00
_cell.angle_beta   90.00
_cell.angle_gamma   90.00
#
_symmetry.space_group_name_H-M   'P 1'
#
loop_
_entity.id
_entity.type
_entity.pdbx_description
1 polymer ?
#
loop_
_entity_poly.entity_id
_entity_poly.type
_entity_poly.pdbx_seq_one_letter_code
_entity_poly.pdbx_strand_id
1 'polypeptide(L)'
;MEVVAPAGAPAARFSIKQQFAGAHVLLTGCTGYIGGLVLESMLRTTDVARVYVLLRGKKSQSSQERCDKVLQGPVFHLVRDRPELLAKVTAVAGDLSEPGLGLSAHDFATLAENVEVLIHSAADIRLEAPIQETLRANYVGTERILQLALQLRRLRSMVHVSTCYVNINKPRGATVHERIYPLNNGEVEVDGETVANELLSMAKVDADRRADFYTHHWGFPNTYCLGKHLAEQMVYRTQKATGLPIAILRPSLVTGVAGLPWPGYCGNWAGPSGMGAAVAIGFFPSLYAHAVDPYSVWDAVPGDLVASAILATAAAVAAGLQREIAAATGCGAWAGGAGEPAALALARAAGSVTAALPASLSALAGKRAPSLGAFSDDSAISLIAAGAPRAGAGSASCSDGSRSPLSGVSEEEPEADEGSAPATPARALSPKAGAGGAAGAGAGAAGAPLLIVQAATSTTYPSGVYEAYNTTVDFLRTHGAPSSILIGGAKALPYMPPSWSTPSLRAVRFWRVYTGIKVAIVCFLLRLFGLSKAAQKLSVGYQQWAMNNDFKNDTQLLFASAALQQLHARIEPSERRDYLLTFGPILPAVEAEGAEPEHAAAHLGWRQYSINCLAGILRMLTGRLVPESAEIAGRPGEFIHHQYLHIR
;
A
#
# COMPACT_ATOMS: atom_id res chain seq x y z
N MET A 1 -19.01 -28.65 4.90
CA MET A 1 -18.24 -29.75 4.31
C MET A 1 -16.79 -29.28 4.33
N GLU A 2 -16.03 -29.69 5.34
CA GLU A 2 -14.60 -29.35 5.44
C GLU A 2 -13.84 -30.01 4.29
N VAL A 3 -13.15 -29.19 3.50
CA VAL A 3 -12.17 -29.69 2.54
C VAL A 3 -10.91 -30.00 3.33
N VAL A 4 -10.79 -31.23 3.82
CA VAL A 4 -9.53 -31.76 4.33
C VAL A 4 -8.58 -31.89 3.14
N ALA A 5 -7.57 -31.02 3.09
CA ALA A 5 -6.52 -31.10 2.08
C ALA A 5 -5.75 -32.43 2.24
N PRO A 6 -5.41 -33.13 1.15
CA PRO A 6 -4.67 -34.38 1.24
C PRO A 6 -3.26 -34.14 1.80
N ALA A 7 -2.78 -35.08 2.60
CA ALA A 7 -1.45 -35.08 3.21
C ALA A 7 -0.34 -35.13 2.13
N GLY A 8 0.02 -33.96 1.60
CA GLY A 8 1.25 -33.74 0.86
C GLY A 8 2.44 -33.56 1.81
N ALA A 9 3.66 -33.69 1.29
CA ALA A 9 4.89 -33.35 2.02
C ALA A 9 4.75 -32.00 2.73
N PRO A 10 5.30 -31.83 3.96
CA PRO A 10 5.15 -30.60 4.71
C PRO A 10 5.62 -29.42 3.86
N ALA A 11 4.69 -28.49 3.60
CA ALA A 11 4.96 -27.29 2.83
C ALA A 11 6.18 -26.57 3.42
N ALA A 12 7.10 -26.11 2.56
CA ALA A 12 8.29 -25.40 3.01
C ALA A 12 7.89 -24.23 3.90
N ARG A 13 8.39 -24.26 5.14
CA ARG A 13 8.17 -23.20 6.13
C ARG A 13 9.16 -22.06 5.95
N PHE A 14 8.80 -20.88 6.46
CA PHE A 14 9.72 -19.74 6.50
C PHE A 14 9.54 -18.92 7.78
N SER A 15 10.64 -18.29 8.19
CA SER A 15 10.69 -17.32 9.28
C SER A 15 10.69 -15.91 8.71
N ILE A 16 9.73 -15.07 9.12
CA ILE A 16 9.73 -13.65 8.78
C ILE A 16 10.93 -12.98 9.44
N LYS A 17 11.22 -13.28 10.71
CA LYS A 17 12.34 -12.67 11.44
C LYS A 17 13.67 -12.95 10.77
N GLN A 18 13.93 -14.19 10.36
CA GLN A 18 15.16 -14.59 9.67
C GLN A 18 15.32 -13.88 8.33
N GLN A 19 14.24 -13.66 7.56
CA GLN A 19 14.34 -12.97 6.29
C GLN A 19 14.65 -11.47 6.43
N PHE A 20 14.27 -10.86 7.55
CA PHE A 20 14.58 -9.46 7.86
C PHE A 20 15.85 -9.28 8.69
N ALA A 21 16.39 -10.34 9.30
CA ALA A 21 17.62 -10.28 10.10
C ALA A 21 18.79 -9.74 9.27
N GLY A 22 19.38 -8.62 9.72
CA GLY A 22 20.49 -7.97 9.03
C GLY A 22 20.12 -7.27 7.72
N ALA A 23 18.84 -7.26 7.32
CA ALA A 23 18.43 -6.71 6.04
C ALA A 23 18.42 -5.18 6.01
N HIS A 24 18.65 -4.62 4.82
CA HIS A 24 18.43 -3.20 4.52
C HIS A 24 17.13 -3.05 3.73
N VAL A 25 16.18 -2.30 4.30
CA VAL A 25 14.83 -2.15 3.76
C VAL A 25 14.63 -0.74 3.25
N LEU A 26 14.04 -0.59 2.06
CA LEU A 26 13.49 0.69 1.59
C LEU A 26 11.96 0.66 1.74
N LEU A 27 11.42 1.57 2.55
CA LEU A 27 9.98 1.73 2.77
C LEU A 27 9.51 3.08 2.23
N THR A 28 8.51 3.05 1.35
CA THR A 28 7.77 4.25 0.95
C THR A 28 6.43 4.31 1.67
N GLY A 29 5.95 5.52 1.98
CA GLY A 29 4.61 5.71 2.56
C GLY A 29 4.55 5.55 4.08
N CYS A 30 5.68 5.61 4.79
CA CYS A 30 5.74 5.48 6.25
C CYS A 30 4.95 6.56 7.02
N THR A 31 4.66 7.70 6.39
CA THR A 31 3.76 8.73 6.97
C THR A 31 2.28 8.37 6.91
N GLY A 32 1.93 7.35 6.11
CA GLY A 32 0.57 6.82 6.02
C GLY A 32 0.29 5.81 7.13
N TYR A 33 -0.98 5.47 7.31
CA TYR A 33 -1.42 4.56 8.37
C TYR A 33 -0.79 3.16 8.24
N ILE A 34 -0.92 2.51 7.07
CA ILE A 34 -0.33 1.19 6.82
C ILE A 34 1.20 1.23 6.87
N GLY A 35 1.84 2.20 6.21
CA GLY A 35 3.30 2.31 6.23
C GLY A 35 3.86 2.53 7.64
N GLY A 36 3.17 3.29 8.49
CA GLY A 36 3.52 3.46 9.90
C GLY A 36 3.41 2.16 10.70
N LEU A 37 2.33 1.39 10.50
CA LEU A 37 2.15 0.07 11.12
C LEU A 37 3.20 -0.95 10.66
N VAL A 38 3.54 -0.94 9.36
CA VAL A 38 4.62 -1.79 8.82
C VAL A 38 5.96 -1.43 9.44
N LEU A 39 6.27 -0.13 9.56
CA LEU A 39 7.51 0.34 10.18
C LEU A 39 7.57 -0.04 11.66
N GLU A 40 6.50 0.21 12.41
CA GLU A 40 6.41 -0.17 13.84
C GLU A 40 6.58 -1.67 14.04
N SER A 41 5.81 -2.48 13.30
CA SER A 41 5.84 -3.93 13.40
C SER A 41 7.23 -4.47 13.05
N MET A 42 7.84 -3.99 11.95
CA MET A 42 9.18 -4.39 11.54
C MET A 42 10.24 -4.06 12.61
N LEU A 43 10.20 -2.87 13.20
CA LEU A 43 11.14 -2.48 14.26
C LEU A 43 10.95 -3.31 15.53
N ARG A 44 9.70 -3.64 15.88
CA ARG A 44 9.35 -4.37 17.10
C ARG A 44 9.63 -5.87 16.98
N THR A 45 9.38 -6.48 15.83
CA THR A 45 9.36 -7.94 15.68
C THR A 45 10.55 -8.53 14.93
N THR A 46 11.38 -7.71 14.28
CA THR A 46 12.50 -8.18 13.44
C THR A 46 13.85 -7.58 13.83
N ASP A 47 14.93 -8.27 13.43
CA ASP A 47 16.32 -7.79 13.58
C ASP A 47 16.83 -7.08 12.32
N VAL A 48 16.02 -6.20 11.74
CA VAL A 48 16.42 -5.38 10.59
C VAL A 48 17.67 -4.54 10.92
N ALA A 49 18.59 -4.39 9.97
CA ALA A 49 19.80 -3.60 10.14
C ALA A 49 19.55 -2.10 9.92
N ARG A 50 18.82 -1.78 8.84
CA ARG A 50 18.53 -0.40 8.43
C ARG A 50 17.20 -0.32 7.69
N VAL A 51 16.41 0.70 7.99
CA VAL A 51 15.18 1.03 7.26
C VAL A 51 15.31 2.43 6.68
N TYR A 52 15.51 2.51 5.37
CA TYR A 52 15.44 3.75 4.63
C TYR A 52 13.98 4.12 4.40
N VAL A 53 13.56 5.32 4.80
CA VAL A 53 12.21 5.82 4.56
C VAL A 53 12.22 6.96 3.57
N LEU A 54 11.61 6.76 2.40
CA LEU A 54 11.53 7.79 1.36
C LEU A 54 10.51 8.86 1.77
N LEU A 55 10.99 10.06 2.04
CA LEU A 55 10.20 11.18 2.54
C LEU A 55 10.49 12.46 1.78
N ARG A 56 9.42 13.14 1.37
CA ARG A 56 9.52 14.46 0.74
C ARG A 56 9.99 15.50 1.77
N GLY A 57 10.82 16.46 1.38
CA GLY A 57 11.03 17.65 2.20
C GLY A 57 9.75 18.51 2.28
N LYS A 58 9.69 19.44 3.21
CA LYS A 58 8.78 20.59 3.17
C LYS A 58 9.59 21.87 3.32
N LYS A 59 9.05 23.00 2.83
CA LYS A 59 9.71 24.33 2.92
C LYS A 59 10.21 24.69 4.33
N SER A 60 9.59 24.15 5.37
CA SER A 60 9.88 24.41 6.79
C SER A 60 10.36 23.19 7.56
N GLN A 61 10.59 22.04 6.91
CA GLN A 61 10.93 20.80 7.61
C GLN A 61 11.75 19.85 6.73
N SER A 62 12.88 19.39 7.23
CA SER A 62 13.70 18.38 6.54
C SER A 62 13.01 17.01 6.51
N SER A 63 13.44 16.12 5.61
CA SER A 63 12.92 14.75 5.54
C SER A 63 13.20 13.97 6.83
N GLN A 64 14.34 14.22 7.50
CA GLN A 64 14.68 13.60 8.78
C GLN A 64 13.80 14.11 9.91
N GLU A 65 13.60 15.43 10.05
CA GLU A 65 12.68 15.98 11.05
C GLU A 65 11.24 15.46 10.87
N ARG A 66 10.82 15.24 9.62
CA ARG A 66 9.54 14.59 9.32
C ARG A 66 9.52 13.13 9.78
N CYS A 67 10.61 12.40 9.59
CA CYS A 67 10.75 11.03 10.05
C CYS A 67 10.67 10.96 11.58
N ASP A 68 11.41 11.82 12.28
CA ASP A 68 11.42 11.86 13.74
C ASP A 68 10.00 12.12 14.29
N LYS A 69 9.25 13.02 13.64
CA LYS A 69 7.84 13.26 13.98
C LYS A 69 6.94 12.04 13.75
N VAL A 70 7.20 11.23 12.71
CA VAL A 70 6.47 9.97 12.50
C VAL A 70 6.76 9.00 13.63
N LEU A 71 8.04 8.84 14.01
CA LEU A 71 8.47 7.95 15.09
C LEU A 71 7.98 8.37 16.48
N GLN A 72 7.68 9.67 16.67
CA GLN A 72 6.99 10.18 17.86
C GLN A 72 5.47 9.91 17.87
N GLY A 73 4.93 9.34 16.79
CA GLY A 73 3.52 9.03 16.67
C GLY A 73 3.04 7.99 17.70
N PRO A 74 1.74 7.98 18.05
CA PRO A 74 1.17 7.10 19.07
C PRO A 74 1.36 5.60 18.77
N VAL A 75 1.36 5.24 17.48
CA VAL A 75 1.54 3.85 17.05
C VAL A 75 2.89 3.28 17.50
N PHE A 76 3.94 4.11 17.59
CA PHE A 76 5.31 3.71 17.96
C PHE A 76 5.57 3.61 19.47
N HIS A 77 4.54 3.69 20.32
CA HIS A 77 4.75 3.71 21.79
C HIS A 77 5.51 2.47 22.32
N LEU A 78 5.33 1.28 21.71
CA LEU A 78 6.02 0.06 22.12
C LEU A 78 7.53 0.04 21.79
N VAL A 79 7.98 0.89 20.86
CA VAL A 79 9.40 0.99 20.45
C VAL A 79 10.02 2.32 20.85
N ARG A 80 9.24 3.21 21.47
CA ARG A 80 9.64 4.59 21.78
C ARG A 80 10.85 4.67 22.72
N ASP A 81 10.86 3.82 23.74
CA ASP A 81 11.90 3.78 24.77
C ASP A 81 13.08 2.88 24.38
N ARG A 82 13.18 2.52 23.10
CA ARG A 82 14.21 1.66 22.51
C ARG A 82 14.98 2.45 21.43
N PRO A 83 15.85 3.40 21.82
CA PRO A 83 16.54 4.28 20.87
C PRO A 83 17.40 3.51 19.87
N GLU A 84 17.89 2.32 20.24
CA GLU A 84 18.62 1.43 19.34
C GLU A 84 17.77 0.88 18.19
N LEU A 85 16.45 0.76 18.38
CA LEU A 85 15.52 0.40 17.30
C LEU A 85 15.23 1.61 16.41
N LEU A 86 14.97 2.77 17.01
CA LEU A 86 14.68 4.01 16.27
C LEU A 86 15.88 4.47 15.43
N ALA A 87 17.11 4.28 15.92
CA ALA A 87 18.35 4.62 15.22
C ALA A 87 18.58 3.80 13.93
N LYS A 88 17.84 2.71 13.73
CA LYS A 88 17.84 1.93 12.49
C LYS A 88 17.07 2.62 11.36
N VAL A 89 16.27 3.65 11.65
CA VAL A 89 15.48 4.36 10.64
C VAL A 89 16.25 5.56 10.13
N THR A 90 16.37 5.68 8.81
CA THR A 90 17.07 6.79 8.15
C THR A 90 16.17 7.38 7.08
N ALA A 91 15.90 8.68 7.15
CA ALA A 91 15.12 9.35 6.12
C ALA A 91 15.96 9.56 4.86
N VAL A 92 15.39 9.24 3.71
CA VAL A 92 15.95 9.58 2.40
C VAL A 92 15.06 10.62 1.77
N ALA A 93 15.65 11.76 1.39
CA ALA A 93 14.91 12.82 0.73
C ALA A 93 14.50 12.37 -0.68
N GLY A 94 13.19 12.41 -0.97
CA GLY A 94 12.70 12.11 -2.31
C GLY A 94 11.20 12.25 -2.47
N ASP A 95 10.76 12.33 -3.72
CA ASP A 95 9.35 12.40 -4.13
C ASP A 95 9.09 11.48 -5.32
N LEU A 96 8.03 10.67 -5.21
CA LEU A 96 7.54 9.81 -6.29
C LEU A 96 7.14 10.61 -7.53
N SER A 97 6.82 11.90 -7.40
CA SER A 97 6.47 12.76 -8.55
C SER A 97 7.67 13.27 -9.35
N GLU A 98 8.89 13.16 -8.81
CA GLU A 98 10.11 13.68 -9.44
C GLU A 98 10.85 12.61 -10.26
N PRO A 99 11.48 12.97 -11.39
CA PRO A 99 12.42 12.09 -12.08
C PRO A 99 13.50 11.57 -11.13
N GLY A 100 13.86 10.28 -11.25
CA GLY A 100 14.84 9.65 -10.35
C GLY A 100 14.44 9.69 -8.87
N LEU A 101 13.13 9.87 -8.58
CA LEU A 101 12.58 10.05 -7.23
C LEU A 101 13.10 11.30 -6.50
N GLY A 102 13.77 12.22 -7.19
CA GLY A 102 14.44 13.37 -6.58
C GLY A 102 15.60 12.99 -5.65
N LEU A 103 16.18 11.79 -5.82
CA LEU A 103 17.29 11.32 -5.00
C LEU A 103 18.58 12.07 -5.36
N SER A 104 19.40 12.34 -4.34
CA SER A 104 20.79 12.73 -4.58
C SER A 104 21.57 11.55 -5.17
N ALA A 105 22.67 11.83 -5.87
CA ALA A 105 23.55 10.77 -6.39
C ALA A 105 24.07 9.86 -5.26
N HIS A 106 24.37 10.43 -4.09
CA HIS A 106 24.81 9.70 -2.91
C HIS A 106 23.73 8.77 -2.34
N ASP A 107 22.51 9.29 -2.17
CA ASP A 107 21.39 8.48 -1.67
C ASP A 107 21.04 7.37 -2.66
N PHE A 108 21.01 7.67 -3.96
CA PHE A 108 20.79 6.68 -5.00
C PHE A 108 21.84 5.56 -4.94
N ALA A 109 23.13 5.89 -4.87
CA ALA A 109 24.20 4.90 -4.75
C ALA A 109 24.05 4.05 -3.47
N THR A 110 23.77 4.70 -2.34
CA THR A 110 23.54 4.02 -1.06
C THR A 110 22.39 3.02 -1.15
N LEU A 111 21.26 3.42 -1.74
CA LEU A 111 20.12 2.53 -1.92
C LEU A 111 20.45 1.39 -2.89
N ALA A 112 21.04 1.70 -4.05
CA ALA A 112 21.39 0.73 -5.10
C ALA A 112 22.32 -0.38 -4.60
N GLU A 113 23.24 -0.07 -3.70
CA GLU A 113 24.22 -1.02 -3.17
C GLU A 113 23.70 -1.86 -2.00
N ASN A 114 22.83 -1.29 -1.18
CA ASN A 114 22.49 -1.90 0.11
C ASN A 114 21.09 -2.52 0.16
N VAL A 115 20.09 -1.95 -0.52
CA VAL A 115 18.69 -2.37 -0.33
C VAL A 115 18.45 -3.80 -0.83
N GLU A 116 17.92 -4.63 0.07
CA GLU A 116 17.58 -6.03 -0.18
C GLU A 116 16.07 -6.25 -0.28
N VAL A 117 15.29 -5.45 0.47
CA VAL A 117 13.83 -5.54 0.53
C VAL A 117 13.23 -4.15 0.25
N LEU A 118 12.34 -4.06 -0.73
CA LEU A 118 11.63 -2.84 -1.08
C LEU A 118 10.13 -2.99 -0.78
N ILE A 119 9.58 -2.14 0.08
CA ILE A 119 8.15 -2.09 0.37
C ILE A 119 7.58 -0.76 -0.17
N HIS A 120 6.83 -0.87 -1.27
CA HIS A 120 6.17 0.27 -1.89
C HIS A 120 4.72 0.41 -1.41
N SER A 121 4.51 1.20 -0.34
CA SER A 121 3.18 1.46 0.23
C SER A 121 2.66 2.89 0.00
N ALA A 122 3.48 3.78 -0.57
CA ALA A 122 3.04 5.14 -0.88
C ALA A 122 2.05 5.16 -2.06
N ALA A 123 0.90 5.81 -1.85
CA ALA A 123 -0.09 6.08 -2.89
C ALA A 123 -0.88 7.35 -2.51
N ASP A 124 -1.42 8.04 -3.50
CA ASP A 124 -2.51 8.99 -3.31
C ASP A 124 -3.84 8.22 -3.30
N ILE A 125 -4.57 8.33 -2.19
CA ILE A 125 -5.83 7.63 -1.93
C ILE A 125 -7.06 8.53 -2.15
N ARG A 126 -6.87 9.75 -2.66
CA ARG A 126 -7.98 10.66 -3.00
C ARG A 126 -8.77 10.07 -4.16
N LEU A 127 -9.99 9.60 -3.90
CA LEU A 127 -10.85 8.96 -4.89
C LEU A 127 -11.29 9.90 -6.02
N GLU A 128 -11.36 11.21 -5.77
CA GLU A 128 -11.82 12.24 -6.72
C GLU A 128 -10.69 13.15 -7.20
N ALA A 129 -9.43 12.73 -7.02
CA ALA A 129 -8.33 13.50 -7.60
C ALA A 129 -8.46 13.51 -9.13
N PRO A 130 -8.15 14.65 -9.79
CA PRO A 130 -8.04 14.71 -11.24
C PRO A 130 -7.20 13.55 -11.76
N ILE A 131 -7.59 12.93 -12.87
CA ILE A 131 -7.00 11.66 -13.31
C ILE A 131 -5.48 11.76 -13.44
N GLN A 132 -4.97 12.89 -13.94
CA GLN A 132 -3.54 13.09 -14.11
C GLN A 132 -2.79 13.19 -12.77
N GLU A 133 -3.41 13.73 -11.72
CA GLU A 133 -2.82 13.70 -10.38
C GLU A 133 -2.75 12.27 -9.85
N THR A 134 -3.84 11.51 -10.02
CA THR A 134 -3.90 10.09 -9.64
C THR A 134 -2.86 9.27 -10.39
N LEU A 135 -2.74 9.42 -11.71
CA LEU A 135 -1.76 8.70 -12.52
C LEU A 135 -0.33 9.12 -12.19
N ARG A 136 -0.04 10.42 -12.00
CA ARG A 136 1.30 10.86 -11.59
C ARG A 136 1.71 10.26 -10.23
N ALA A 137 0.79 10.22 -9.27
CA ALA A 137 1.09 9.69 -7.95
C ALA A 137 1.21 8.15 -7.93
N ASN A 138 0.26 7.45 -8.57
CA ASN A 138 0.10 6.01 -8.39
C ASN A 138 0.64 5.18 -9.56
N TYR A 139 0.60 5.70 -10.79
CA TYR A 139 1.15 5.03 -11.97
C TYR A 139 2.61 5.42 -12.19
N VAL A 140 2.89 6.70 -12.48
CA VAL A 140 4.26 7.20 -12.72
C VAL A 140 5.14 7.06 -11.47
N GLY A 141 4.59 7.28 -10.29
CA GLY A 141 5.30 7.01 -9.03
C GLY A 141 5.73 5.54 -8.89
N THR A 142 4.85 4.59 -9.26
CA THR A 142 5.18 3.15 -9.26
C THR A 142 6.21 2.83 -10.33
N GLU A 143 6.10 3.43 -11.51
CA GLU A 143 7.06 3.27 -12.61
C GLU A 143 8.48 3.66 -12.15
N ARG A 144 8.63 4.79 -11.46
CA ARG A 144 9.93 5.25 -10.92
C ARG A 144 10.47 4.34 -9.82
N ILE A 145 9.60 3.76 -9.00
CA ILE A 145 10.01 2.74 -8.02
C ILE A 145 10.51 1.47 -8.72
N LEU A 146 9.86 1.06 -9.81
CA LEU A 146 10.32 -0.07 -10.63
C LEU A 146 11.65 0.26 -11.32
N GLN A 147 11.85 1.49 -11.79
CA GLN A 147 13.14 1.95 -12.33
C GLN A 147 14.24 1.85 -11.28
N LEU A 148 14.00 2.31 -10.05
CA LEU A 148 14.94 2.13 -8.94
C LEU A 148 15.20 0.64 -8.65
N ALA A 149 14.14 -0.17 -8.58
CA ALA A 149 14.23 -1.61 -8.30
C ALA A 149 15.12 -2.36 -9.30
N LEU A 150 15.11 -1.95 -10.58
CA LEU A 150 15.99 -2.51 -11.61
C LEU A 150 17.48 -2.20 -11.37
N GLN A 151 17.78 -1.17 -10.60
CA GLN A 151 19.15 -0.73 -10.28
C GLN A 151 19.64 -1.23 -8.92
N LEU A 152 18.76 -1.83 -8.11
CA LEU A 152 19.12 -2.38 -6.79
C LEU A 152 19.86 -3.72 -6.95
N ARG A 153 21.15 -3.76 -6.59
CA ARG A 153 22.04 -4.91 -6.84
C ARG A 153 21.73 -6.13 -5.98
N ARG A 154 21.17 -5.91 -4.78
CA ARG A 154 20.91 -6.95 -3.77
C ARG A 154 19.43 -7.24 -3.57
N LEU A 155 18.56 -6.69 -4.41
CA LEU A 155 17.12 -6.82 -4.26
C LEU A 155 16.69 -8.28 -4.40
N ARG A 156 16.19 -8.82 -3.28
CA ARG A 156 15.62 -10.17 -3.19
C ARG A 156 14.12 -10.17 -2.95
N SER A 157 13.53 -9.02 -2.63
CA SER A 157 12.08 -8.90 -2.43
C SER A 157 11.57 -7.50 -2.68
N MET A 158 10.49 -7.38 -3.45
CA MET A 158 9.73 -6.15 -3.63
C MET A 158 8.24 -6.41 -3.42
N VAL A 159 7.60 -5.66 -2.52
CA VAL A 159 6.15 -5.68 -2.30
C VAL A 159 5.53 -4.37 -2.78
N HIS A 160 4.68 -4.44 -3.79
CA HIS A 160 3.81 -3.34 -4.20
C HIS A 160 2.47 -3.44 -3.46
N VAL A 161 2.15 -2.45 -2.62
CA VAL A 161 0.85 -2.38 -1.94
C VAL A 161 -0.17 -1.76 -2.88
N SER A 162 -1.14 -2.57 -3.28
CA SER A 162 -2.26 -2.22 -4.14
C SER A 162 -3.56 -2.11 -3.34
N THR A 163 -4.67 -2.62 -3.86
CA THR A 163 -5.96 -2.70 -3.16
C THR A 163 -6.84 -3.79 -3.78
N CYS A 164 -7.69 -4.43 -3.00
CA CYS A 164 -8.69 -5.39 -3.51
C CYS A 164 -9.61 -4.74 -4.57
N TYR A 165 -9.84 -3.43 -4.45
CA TYR A 165 -10.77 -2.68 -5.31
C TYR A 165 -10.23 -2.32 -6.70
N VAL A 166 -9.02 -2.75 -7.08
CA VAL A 166 -8.52 -2.60 -8.46
C VAL A 166 -9.32 -3.41 -9.49
N ASN A 167 -10.16 -4.34 -9.03
CA ASN A 167 -11.06 -5.14 -9.87
C ASN A 167 -12.52 -4.93 -9.45
N ILE A 168 -12.86 -3.75 -8.94
CA ILE A 168 -14.23 -3.43 -8.51
C ILE A 168 -15.25 -3.43 -9.66
N ASN A 169 -14.76 -3.40 -10.91
CA ASN A 169 -15.55 -3.49 -12.12
C ASN A 169 -16.09 -4.89 -12.45
N LYS A 170 -15.89 -5.88 -11.56
CA LYS A 170 -16.47 -7.21 -11.73
C LYS A 170 -17.97 -7.21 -11.42
N PRO A 171 -18.74 -8.16 -12.00
CA PRO A 171 -20.17 -8.24 -11.77
C PRO A 171 -20.51 -8.36 -10.29
N ARG A 172 -21.69 -7.86 -9.91
CA ARG A 172 -22.15 -7.90 -8.52
C ARG A 172 -22.18 -9.34 -7.99
N GLY A 173 -21.68 -9.55 -6.78
CA GLY A 173 -21.59 -10.87 -6.13
C GLY A 173 -20.44 -11.76 -6.61
N ALA A 174 -19.58 -11.27 -7.51
CA ALA A 174 -18.43 -12.04 -7.97
C ALA A 174 -17.37 -12.20 -6.87
N THR A 175 -16.67 -13.34 -6.90
CA THR A 175 -15.43 -13.52 -6.15
C THR A 175 -14.24 -13.12 -7.03
N VAL A 176 -13.48 -12.12 -6.59
CA VAL A 176 -12.25 -11.66 -7.23
C VAL A 176 -11.10 -12.54 -6.75
N HIS A 177 -10.46 -13.21 -7.70
CA HIS A 177 -9.33 -14.09 -7.45
C HIS A 177 -8.00 -13.31 -7.49
N GLU A 178 -6.95 -13.92 -6.93
CA GLU A 178 -5.59 -13.36 -6.83
C GLU A 178 -4.86 -13.38 -8.19
N ARG A 179 -5.46 -12.76 -9.21
CA ARG A 179 -4.99 -12.72 -10.61
C ARG A 179 -4.87 -11.28 -11.09
N ILE A 180 -4.13 -11.08 -12.18
CA ILE A 180 -4.17 -9.82 -12.95
C ILE A 180 -5.33 -9.90 -13.92
N TYR A 181 -6.16 -8.86 -13.98
CA TYR A 181 -7.28 -8.80 -14.89
C TYR A 181 -6.98 -7.81 -16.02
N PRO A 182 -7.23 -8.19 -17.29
CA PRO A 182 -7.06 -7.28 -18.42
C PRO A 182 -8.16 -6.22 -18.46
N LEU A 183 -7.86 -5.11 -19.15
CA LEU A 183 -8.87 -4.21 -19.70
C LEU A 183 -9.26 -4.75 -21.07
N ASN A 184 -10.56 -4.86 -21.35
CA ASN A 184 -11.06 -5.38 -22.61
C ASN A 184 -12.08 -4.43 -23.23
N ASN A 185 -12.03 -4.31 -24.55
CA ASN A 185 -13.06 -3.72 -25.40
C ASN A 185 -13.70 -4.85 -26.23
N GLY A 186 -14.75 -5.46 -25.69
CA GLY A 186 -15.27 -6.71 -26.23
C GLY A 186 -14.27 -7.85 -26.03
N GLU A 187 -13.85 -8.49 -27.13
CA GLU A 187 -12.85 -9.57 -27.12
C GLU A 187 -11.41 -9.05 -27.22
N VAL A 188 -11.22 -7.75 -27.46
CA VAL A 188 -9.90 -7.15 -27.66
C VAL A 188 -9.34 -6.66 -26.34
N GLU A 189 -8.20 -7.21 -25.92
CA GLU A 189 -7.44 -6.71 -24.78
C GLU A 189 -6.84 -5.33 -25.11
N VAL A 190 -7.01 -4.39 -24.19
CA VAL A 190 -6.50 -3.03 -24.26
C VAL A 190 -5.25 -2.92 -23.42
N ASP A 191 -4.22 -2.34 -24.02
CA ASP A 191 -2.99 -2.04 -23.33
C ASP A 191 -3.16 -0.91 -22.29
N GLY A 192 -3.02 -1.24 -21.00
CA GLY A 192 -3.09 -0.27 -19.92
C GLY A 192 -2.04 0.85 -19.98
N GLU A 193 -0.87 0.61 -20.57
CA GLU A 193 0.15 1.66 -20.75
C GLU A 193 -0.34 2.71 -21.76
N THR A 194 -0.85 2.27 -22.90
CA THR A 194 -1.47 3.16 -23.90
C THR A 194 -2.54 4.05 -23.26
N VAL A 195 -3.40 3.49 -22.41
CA VAL A 195 -4.43 4.25 -21.67
C VAL A 195 -3.82 5.29 -20.74
N ALA A 196 -2.81 4.91 -19.95
CA ALA A 196 -2.15 5.82 -19.03
C ALA A 196 -1.45 6.98 -19.76
N ASN A 197 -0.72 6.68 -20.84
CA ASN A 197 0.01 7.66 -21.63
C ASN A 197 -0.93 8.62 -22.39
N GLU A 198 -2.05 8.12 -22.90
CA GLU A 198 -3.10 8.95 -23.47
C GLU A 198 -3.61 9.97 -22.45
N LEU A 199 -4.02 9.52 -21.26
CA LEU A 199 -4.56 10.40 -20.21
C LEU A 199 -3.51 11.41 -19.70
N LEU A 200 -2.24 11.01 -19.61
CA LEU A 200 -1.15 11.87 -19.15
C LEU A 200 -0.74 12.96 -20.15
N SER A 201 -0.92 12.71 -21.46
CA SER A 201 -0.52 13.63 -22.53
C SER A 201 -1.61 14.64 -22.91
N MET A 202 -2.86 14.40 -22.51
CA MET A 202 -3.99 15.30 -22.76
C MET A 202 -3.93 16.60 -21.95
N ALA A 203 -4.66 17.62 -22.42
CA ALA A 203 -5.00 18.79 -21.60
C ALA A 203 -5.85 18.36 -20.40
N LYS A 204 -5.64 18.98 -19.22
CA LYS A 204 -6.24 18.54 -17.94
C LYS A 204 -7.75 18.27 -18.01
N VAL A 205 -8.51 19.21 -18.57
CA VAL A 205 -9.99 19.10 -18.66
C VAL A 205 -10.41 17.95 -19.58
N ASP A 206 -9.70 17.74 -20.69
CA ASP A 206 -10.00 16.66 -21.62
C ASP A 206 -9.59 15.30 -21.06
N ALA A 207 -8.48 15.26 -20.31
CA ALA A 207 -8.05 14.07 -19.57
C ALA A 207 -9.12 13.63 -18.56
N ASP A 208 -9.66 14.56 -17.76
CA ASP A 208 -10.71 14.26 -16.78
C ASP A 208 -11.99 13.75 -17.49
N ARG A 209 -12.44 14.42 -18.56
CA ARG A 209 -13.58 13.95 -19.37
C ARG A 209 -13.35 12.56 -19.97
N ARG A 210 -12.12 12.29 -20.45
CA ARG A 210 -11.75 11.00 -21.03
C ARG A 210 -11.71 9.92 -19.95
N ALA A 211 -11.21 10.25 -18.76
CA ALA A 211 -11.20 9.34 -17.62
C ALA A 211 -12.63 9.04 -17.14
N ASP A 212 -13.54 10.01 -17.14
CA ASP A 212 -14.96 9.78 -16.85
C ASP A 212 -15.55 8.79 -17.87
N PHE A 213 -15.24 8.95 -19.15
CA PHE A 213 -15.62 7.96 -20.17
C PHE A 213 -15.04 6.57 -19.88
N TYR A 214 -13.74 6.45 -19.59
CA TYR A 214 -13.11 5.15 -19.31
C TYR A 214 -13.62 4.47 -18.04
N THR A 215 -13.83 5.23 -16.98
CA THR A 215 -14.39 4.71 -15.73
C THR A 215 -15.81 4.19 -15.95
N HIS A 216 -16.64 4.90 -16.71
CA HIS A 216 -17.97 4.40 -17.09
C HIS A 216 -17.92 3.19 -18.02
N HIS A 217 -17.09 3.23 -19.06
CA HIS A 217 -16.98 2.19 -20.08
C HIS A 217 -16.49 0.86 -19.50
N TRP A 218 -15.47 0.89 -18.63
CA TRP A 218 -14.91 -0.30 -17.99
C TRP A 218 -15.47 -0.58 -16.59
N GLY A 219 -16.45 0.19 -16.11
CA GLY A 219 -17.15 -0.07 -14.85
C GLY A 219 -16.35 0.23 -13.58
N PHE A 220 -15.41 1.17 -13.62
CA PHE A 220 -14.74 1.66 -12.40
C PHE A 220 -15.54 2.79 -11.74
N PRO A 221 -15.64 2.83 -10.40
CA PRO A 221 -16.38 3.86 -9.68
C PRO A 221 -15.64 5.19 -9.60
N ASN A 222 -14.31 5.20 -9.79
CA ASN A 222 -13.50 6.40 -9.67
C ASN A 222 -12.12 6.23 -10.34
N THR A 223 -11.41 7.36 -10.50
CA THR A 223 -10.08 7.44 -11.13
C THR A 223 -9.01 6.70 -10.32
N TYR A 224 -9.14 6.64 -8.99
CA TYR A 224 -8.22 5.88 -8.13
C TYR A 224 -8.20 4.39 -8.46
N CYS A 225 -9.38 3.75 -8.58
CA CYS A 225 -9.48 2.32 -8.90
C CYS A 225 -8.89 2.03 -10.29
N LEU A 226 -9.21 2.87 -11.28
CA LEU A 226 -8.62 2.77 -12.62
C LEU A 226 -7.09 2.93 -12.57
N GLY A 227 -6.58 3.98 -11.92
CA GLY A 227 -5.14 4.23 -11.84
C GLY A 227 -4.36 3.11 -11.15
N LYS A 228 -4.89 2.52 -10.08
CA LYS A 228 -4.28 1.36 -9.41
C LYS A 228 -4.36 0.09 -10.27
N HIS A 229 -5.46 -0.10 -11.00
CA HIS A 229 -5.58 -1.20 -11.97
C HIS A 229 -4.50 -1.10 -13.07
N LEU A 230 -4.30 0.08 -13.66
CA LEU A 230 -3.26 0.32 -14.65
C LEU A 230 -1.85 0.09 -14.09
N ALA A 231 -1.60 0.54 -12.85
CA ALA A 231 -0.31 0.34 -12.18
C ALA A 231 0.00 -1.15 -11.96
N GLU A 232 -0.99 -1.98 -11.59
CA GLU A 232 -0.77 -3.43 -11.44
C GLU A 232 -0.41 -4.12 -12.75
N GLN A 233 -1.03 -3.73 -13.88
CA GLN A 233 -0.66 -4.29 -15.19
C GLN A 233 0.80 -3.98 -15.53
N MET A 234 1.26 -2.74 -15.28
CA MET A 234 2.66 -2.34 -15.45
C MET A 234 3.60 -3.15 -14.54
N VAL A 235 3.25 -3.33 -13.27
CA VAL A 235 4.02 -4.14 -12.31
C VAL A 235 4.14 -5.58 -12.81
N TYR A 236 3.04 -6.18 -13.26
CA TYR A 236 3.04 -7.55 -13.81
C TYR A 236 3.94 -7.68 -15.03
N ARG A 237 3.83 -6.78 -16.01
CA ARG A 237 4.68 -6.83 -17.22
C ARG A 237 6.14 -6.64 -16.89
N THR A 238 6.46 -5.72 -15.98
CA THR A 238 7.82 -5.51 -15.49
C THR A 238 8.37 -6.77 -14.85
N GLN A 239 7.60 -7.41 -13.96
CA GLN A 239 7.96 -8.68 -13.34
C GLN A 239 8.25 -9.75 -14.40
N LYS A 240 7.36 -9.92 -15.37
CA LYS A 240 7.51 -10.94 -16.42
C LYS A 240 8.69 -10.71 -17.34
N ALA A 241 8.99 -9.47 -17.69
CA ALA A 241 10.09 -9.14 -18.60
C ALA A 241 11.47 -9.20 -17.91
N THR A 242 11.54 -8.87 -16.62
CA THR A 242 12.81 -8.65 -15.92
C THR A 242 13.16 -9.75 -14.92
N GLY A 243 12.16 -10.54 -14.51
CA GLY A 243 12.31 -11.54 -13.46
C GLY A 243 12.56 -10.95 -12.07
N LEU A 244 12.25 -9.65 -11.85
CA LEU A 244 12.34 -9.05 -10.52
C LEU A 244 11.48 -9.83 -9.50
N PRO A 245 11.95 -9.97 -8.25
CA PRO A 245 11.24 -10.70 -7.19
C PRO A 245 10.10 -9.84 -6.63
N ILE A 246 9.02 -9.69 -7.39
CA ILE A 246 7.90 -8.80 -7.06
C ILE A 246 6.70 -9.60 -6.54
N ALA A 247 6.04 -9.06 -5.51
CA ALA A 247 4.70 -9.40 -5.10
C ALA A 247 3.78 -8.17 -5.10
N ILE A 248 2.48 -8.41 -5.32
CA ILE A 248 1.42 -7.43 -5.13
C ILE A 248 0.60 -7.82 -3.91
N LEU A 249 0.46 -6.92 -2.94
CA LEU A 249 -0.41 -7.11 -1.79
C LEU A 249 -1.61 -6.18 -1.88
N ARG A 250 -2.83 -6.74 -1.86
CA ARG A 250 -4.10 -6.04 -2.01
C ARG A 250 -4.85 -6.04 -0.67
N PRO A 251 -4.81 -4.97 0.13
CA PRO A 251 -5.70 -4.83 1.28
C PRO A 251 -7.14 -4.49 0.83
N SER A 252 -8.13 -5.01 1.56
CA SER A 252 -9.53 -4.56 1.50
C SER A 252 -9.74 -3.27 2.32
N LEU A 253 -10.91 -3.04 2.92
CA LEU A 253 -11.16 -1.83 3.71
C LEU A 253 -10.42 -1.91 5.04
N VAL A 254 -9.26 -1.25 5.10
CA VAL A 254 -8.46 -1.19 6.31
C VAL A 254 -9.22 -0.45 7.41
N THR A 255 -9.31 -1.10 8.57
CA THR A 255 -9.98 -0.61 9.78
C THR A 255 -8.96 -0.37 10.91
N GLY A 256 -9.42 -0.32 12.16
CA GLY A 256 -8.53 -0.18 13.32
C GLY A 256 -7.53 -1.34 13.44
N VAL A 257 -6.67 -1.26 14.44
CA VAL A 257 -5.79 -2.36 14.83
C VAL A 257 -6.58 -3.37 15.66
N ALA A 258 -6.44 -4.68 15.38
CA ALA A 258 -7.10 -5.73 16.17
C ALA A 258 -6.38 -5.97 17.50
N GLY A 259 -5.05 -6.16 17.44
CA GLY A 259 -4.20 -6.43 18.59
C GLY A 259 -3.13 -5.37 18.78
N LEU A 260 -1.99 -5.52 18.09
CA LEU A 260 -0.79 -4.70 18.34
C LEU A 260 -0.52 -3.69 17.22
N PRO A 261 0.07 -2.52 17.52
CA PRO A 261 0.57 -2.11 18.82
C PRO A 261 -0.50 -1.55 19.77
N TRP A 262 -1.62 -1.07 19.25
CA TRP A 262 -2.68 -0.45 20.05
C TRP A 262 -4.07 -0.86 19.56
N PRO A 263 -4.81 -1.73 20.29
CA PRO A 263 -6.15 -2.14 19.89
C PRO A 263 -7.08 -0.96 19.60
N GLY A 264 -7.83 -1.05 18.51
CA GLY A 264 -8.77 -0.02 18.07
C GLY A 264 -8.13 1.26 17.55
N TYR A 265 -6.80 1.38 17.50
CA TYR A 265 -6.16 2.57 16.93
C TYR A 265 -6.52 2.71 15.44
N CYS A 266 -7.13 3.83 15.09
CA CYS A 266 -7.41 4.22 13.72
C CYS A 266 -6.48 5.39 13.34
N GLY A 267 -5.55 5.20 12.41
CA GLY A 267 -4.57 6.23 12.06
C GLY A 267 -5.11 7.41 11.25
N ASN A 268 -6.37 7.35 10.79
CA ASN A 268 -7.04 8.42 10.06
C ASN A 268 -8.58 8.25 10.08
N TRP A 269 -9.29 9.24 9.53
CA TRP A 269 -10.75 9.26 9.38
C TRP A 269 -11.26 8.71 8.04
N ALA A 270 -10.41 8.09 7.23
CA ALA A 270 -10.81 7.58 5.92
C ALA A 270 -11.63 6.30 6.05
N GLY A 271 -12.58 6.12 5.13
CA GLY A 271 -13.36 4.90 5.00
C GLY A 271 -14.12 4.50 6.27
N PRO A 272 -14.00 3.25 6.74
CA PRO A 272 -14.68 2.71 7.92
C PRO A 272 -14.66 3.56 9.18
N SER A 273 -13.51 4.14 9.55
CA SER A 273 -13.37 4.91 10.78
C SER A 273 -14.20 6.18 10.75
N GLY A 274 -14.26 6.84 9.59
CA GLY A 274 -15.11 8.00 9.37
C GLY A 274 -16.60 7.65 9.39
N MET A 275 -16.99 6.49 8.83
CA MET A 275 -18.37 6.01 8.88
C MET A 275 -18.81 5.70 10.31
N GLY A 276 -18.00 4.98 11.09
CA GLY A 276 -18.27 4.70 12.49
C GLY A 276 -18.39 5.99 13.32
N ALA A 277 -17.53 6.98 13.07
CA ALA A 277 -17.63 8.30 13.70
C ALA A 277 -18.92 9.03 13.33
N ALA A 278 -19.34 8.98 12.06
CA ALA A 278 -20.58 9.59 11.58
C ALA A 278 -21.84 8.96 12.21
N VAL A 279 -21.84 7.64 12.43
CA VAL A 279 -22.88 6.96 13.23
C VAL A 279 -22.83 7.45 14.68
N ALA A 280 -21.64 7.45 15.31
CA ALA A 280 -21.47 7.84 16.72
C ALA A 280 -21.93 9.27 17.03
N ILE A 281 -21.74 10.22 16.10
CA ILE A 281 -22.16 11.63 16.28
C ILE A 281 -23.59 11.92 15.76
N GLY A 282 -24.26 10.93 15.18
CA GLY A 282 -25.68 11.01 14.79
C GLY A 282 -25.97 11.57 13.39
N PHE A 283 -24.99 11.57 12.47
CA PHE A 283 -25.26 11.86 11.05
C PHE A 283 -26.12 10.76 10.40
N PHE A 284 -25.93 9.51 10.82
CA PHE A 284 -26.68 8.36 10.35
C PHE A 284 -27.63 7.85 11.47
N PRO A 285 -28.90 8.29 11.50
CA PRO A 285 -29.85 7.91 12.55
C PRO A 285 -30.51 6.53 12.34
N SER A 286 -30.13 5.80 11.29
CA SER A 286 -30.67 4.50 10.92
C SER A 286 -29.67 3.77 10.03
N LEU A 287 -29.70 2.44 10.02
CA LEU A 287 -28.91 1.65 9.09
C LEU A 287 -29.21 1.98 7.62
N TYR A 288 -30.44 2.35 7.26
CA TYR A 288 -30.76 2.77 5.89
C TYR A 288 -30.19 4.13 5.51
N ALA A 289 -29.83 4.93 6.52
CA ALA A 289 -29.02 6.12 6.31
C ALA A 289 -27.54 5.79 6.20
N HIS A 290 -27.10 4.57 6.53
CA HIS A 290 -25.71 4.13 6.52
C HIS A 290 -25.38 3.27 5.28
N ALA A 291 -26.25 2.31 4.94
CA ALA A 291 -26.05 1.32 3.89
C ALA A 291 -27.32 1.09 3.05
N VAL A 292 -27.14 1.00 1.74
CA VAL A 292 -28.19 0.71 0.75
C VAL A 292 -28.66 -0.74 0.82
N ASP A 293 -27.72 -1.65 1.10
CA ASP A 293 -27.99 -3.06 1.35
C ASP A 293 -27.39 -3.46 2.72
N PRO A 294 -28.22 -3.62 3.76
CA PRO A 294 -27.75 -3.93 5.11
C PRO A 294 -27.21 -5.36 5.24
N TYR A 295 -27.48 -6.24 4.27
CA TYR A 295 -27.03 -7.63 4.22
C TYR A 295 -25.75 -7.82 3.40
N SER A 296 -25.22 -6.74 2.83
CA SER A 296 -23.93 -6.76 2.15
C SER A 296 -22.82 -7.23 3.09
N VAL A 297 -21.88 -7.99 2.52
CA VAL A 297 -20.64 -8.33 3.20
C VAL A 297 -19.79 -7.07 3.30
N TRP A 298 -19.45 -6.71 4.53
CA TRP A 298 -18.48 -5.66 4.80
C TRP A 298 -17.09 -6.26 4.88
N ASP A 299 -16.34 -6.21 3.77
CA ASP A 299 -14.96 -6.68 3.77
C ASP A 299 -14.01 -5.66 4.43
N ALA A 300 -14.03 -5.69 5.77
CA ALA A 300 -13.08 -5.00 6.61
C ALA A 300 -11.85 -5.87 6.89
N VAL A 301 -10.68 -5.24 7.00
CA VAL A 301 -9.44 -5.90 7.41
C VAL A 301 -8.72 -5.09 8.50
N PRO A 302 -8.24 -5.71 9.60
CA PRO A 302 -7.46 -5.01 10.61
C PRO A 302 -6.13 -4.46 10.06
N GLY A 303 -5.72 -3.28 10.55
CA GLY A 303 -4.50 -2.63 10.09
C GLY A 303 -3.22 -3.43 10.38
N ASP A 304 -3.16 -4.06 11.54
CA ASP A 304 -2.07 -4.93 11.98
C ASP A 304 -2.01 -6.27 11.23
N LEU A 305 -3.17 -6.76 10.77
CA LEU A 305 -3.22 -7.88 9.82
C LEU A 305 -2.59 -7.48 8.48
N VAL A 306 -2.95 -6.31 7.94
CA VAL A 306 -2.35 -5.82 6.68
C VAL A 306 -0.84 -5.63 6.82
N ALA A 307 -0.37 -5.04 7.93
CA ALA A 307 1.06 -4.88 8.18
C ALA A 307 1.80 -6.22 8.26
N SER A 308 1.24 -7.19 9.00
CA SER A 308 1.77 -8.55 9.09
C SER A 308 1.79 -9.24 7.72
N ALA A 309 0.74 -9.09 6.92
CA ALA A 309 0.64 -9.66 5.58
C ALA A 309 1.70 -9.06 4.64
N ILE A 310 2.01 -7.77 4.74
CA ILE A 310 3.10 -7.13 4.00
C ILE A 310 4.46 -7.73 4.37
N LEU A 311 4.75 -7.86 5.65
CA LEU A 311 6.02 -8.44 6.12
C LEU A 311 6.14 -9.92 5.74
N ALA A 312 5.06 -10.70 5.91
CA ALA A 312 4.99 -12.10 5.52
C ALA A 312 5.19 -12.29 4.01
N THR A 313 4.55 -11.45 3.20
CA THR A 313 4.71 -11.48 1.74
C THR A 313 6.15 -11.14 1.35
N ALA A 314 6.72 -10.08 1.94
CA ALA A 314 8.10 -9.70 1.68
C ALA A 314 9.09 -10.83 2.03
N ALA A 315 8.90 -11.47 3.18
CA ALA A 315 9.71 -12.59 3.63
C ALA A 315 9.54 -13.83 2.74
N ALA A 316 8.32 -14.18 2.34
CA ALA A 316 8.07 -15.32 1.46
C ALA A 316 8.72 -15.13 0.07
N VAL A 317 8.68 -13.92 -0.47
CA VAL A 317 9.39 -13.57 -1.71
C VAL A 317 10.91 -13.67 -1.52
N ALA A 318 11.44 -13.11 -0.42
CA ALA A 318 12.87 -13.19 -0.11
C ALA A 318 13.36 -14.63 0.09
N ALA A 319 12.50 -15.51 0.60
CA ALA A 319 12.74 -16.94 0.75
C ALA A 319 12.53 -17.74 -0.55
N GLY A 320 12.11 -17.11 -1.65
CA GLY A 320 11.91 -17.78 -2.94
C GLY A 320 10.63 -18.62 -3.06
N LEU A 321 9.65 -18.44 -2.16
CA LEU A 321 8.44 -19.28 -2.09
C LEU A 321 7.36 -18.96 -3.13
N GLN A 322 7.59 -17.99 -4.01
CA GLN A 322 6.60 -17.52 -4.98
C GLN A 322 6.05 -18.66 -5.86
N ARG A 323 6.92 -19.56 -6.34
CA ARG A 323 6.51 -20.70 -7.18
C ARG A 323 5.60 -21.66 -6.44
N GLU A 324 5.96 -22.01 -5.21
CA GLU A 324 5.20 -22.96 -4.42
C GLU A 324 3.83 -22.42 -4.03
N ILE A 325 3.77 -21.15 -3.61
CA ILE A 325 2.50 -20.50 -3.26
C ILE A 325 1.64 -20.34 -4.51
N ALA A 326 2.19 -19.88 -5.63
CA ALA A 326 1.45 -19.73 -6.88
C ALA A 326 0.96 -21.07 -7.43
N ALA A 327 1.73 -22.15 -7.30
CA ALA A 327 1.29 -23.50 -7.69
C ALA A 327 0.14 -24.00 -6.80
N ALA A 328 0.17 -23.69 -5.50
CA ALA A 328 -0.87 -24.13 -4.56
C ALA A 328 -2.20 -23.35 -4.72
N THR A 329 -2.15 -22.10 -5.19
CA THR A 329 -3.33 -21.20 -5.20
C THR A 329 -3.79 -20.80 -6.60
N GLY A 330 -2.93 -20.94 -7.61
CA GLY A 330 -3.15 -20.35 -8.93
C GLY A 330 -3.08 -18.82 -8.94
N CYS A 331 -2.47 -18.19 -7.93
CA CYS A 331 -2.30 -16.73 -7.86
C CYS A 331 -1.27 -16.22 -8.88
N GLY A 332 -1.34 -14.93 -9.22
CA GLY A 332 -0.33 -14.27 -10.06
C GLY A 332 -0.46 -14.51 -11.56
N ALA A 333 -1.45 -15.31 -11.98
CA ALA A 333 -1.77 -15.53 -13.39
C ALA A 333 -2.53 -14.35 -14.01
N TRP A 334 -2.44 -14.22 -15.34
CA TRP A 334 -3.32 -13.34 -16.12
C TRP A 334 -4.70 -14.00 -16.28
N ALA A 335 -5.78 -13.24 -16.09
CA ALA A 335 -7.14 -13.76 -16.20
C ALA A 335 -7.60 -13.74 -17.67
N GLY A 336 -8.04 -14.89 -18.20
CA GLY A 336 -8.52 -15.01 -19.59
C GLY A 336 -7.95 -16.20 -20.37
N GLY A 337 -7.03 -16.96 -19.77
CA GLY A 337 -6.40 -18.15 -20.34
C GLY A 337 -4.99 -18.27 -19.77
N ALA A 338 -4.35 -19.44 -19.83
CA ALA A 338 -2.97 -19.63 -19.36
C ALA A 338 -1.90 -18.80 -20.11
N GLY A 339 -2.33 -17.91 -21.02
CA GLY A 339 -1.49 -17.08 -21.87
C GLY A 339 -1.15 -15.74 -21.25
N GLU A 340 0.05 -15.27 -21.56
CA GLU A 340 0.52 -13.94 -21.18
C GLU A 340 -0.13 -12.85 -22.07
N PRO A 341 -0.19 -11.57 -21.62
CA PRO A 341 -0.79 -10.46 -22.37
C PRO A 341 -0.38 -10.45 -23.84
N ALA A 342 -1.30 -10.10 -24.75
CA ALA A 342 -1.04 -10.14 -26.20
C ALA A 342 0.22 -9.35 -26.59
N ALA A 343 0.42 -8.17 -26.00
CA ALA A 343 1.62 -7.35 -26.22
C ALA A 343 2.91 -8.06 -25.79
N LEU A 344 2.88 -8.76 -24.66
CA LEU A 344 4.03 -9.47 -24.12
C LEU A 344 4.30 -10.77 -24.89
N ALA A 345 3.24 -11.48 -25.34
CA ALA A 345 3.35 -12.63 -26.23
C ALA A 345 3.96 -12.25 -27.59
N LEU A 346 3.51 -11.14 -28.18
CA LEU A 346 4.08 -10.59 -29.43
C LEU A 346 5.55 -10.20 -29.24
N ALA A 347 5.85 -9.49 -28.15
CA ALA A 347 7.21 -9.10 -27.81
C ALA A 347 8.14 -10.32 -27.62
N ARG A 348 7.66 -11.38 -26.95
CA ARG A 348 8.40 -12.63 -26.80
C ARG A 348 8.59 -13.34 -28.14
N ALA A 349 7.57 -13.41 -28.99
CA ALA A 349 7.67 -13.99 -30.34
C ALA A 349 8.69 -13.23 -31.20
N ALA A 350 8.80 -11.91 -31.01
CA ALA A 350 9.80 -11.06 -31.65
C ALA A 350 11.19 -11.08 -30.96
N GLY A 351 11.39 -11.88 -29.89
CA GLY A 351 12.64 -11.92 -29.13
C GLY A 351 12.96 -10.66 -28.34
N SER A 352 11.98 -9.77 -28.12
CA SER A 352 12.14 -8.42 -27.57
C SER A 352 11.20 -8.20 -26.38
N VAL A 353 11.25 -9.05 -25.36
CA VAL A 353 10.37 -8.93 -24.17
C VAL A 353 10.51 -7.56 -23.48
N THR A 354 11.65 -6.90 -23.62
CA THR A 354 11.88 -5.51 -23.17
C THR A 354 11.03 -4.47 -23.92
N ALA A 355 10.59 -4.74 -25.15
CA ALA A 355 9.71 -3.84 -25.91
C ALA A 355 8.25 -3.85 -25.43
N ALA A 356 7.85 -4.81 -24.58
CA ALA A 356 6.53 -4.81 -23.93
C ALA A 356 6.51 -4.06 -22.59
N LEU A 357 7.64 -3.46 -22.19
CA LEU A 357 7.73 -2.58 -21.04
C LEU A 357 7.49 -1.14 -21.44
N PRO A 358 7.05 -0.30 -20.49
CA PRO A 358 7.08 1.12 -20.70
C PRO A 358 8.43 1.61 -21.19
N ALA A 359 8.41 2.57 -22.11
CA ALA A 359 9.63 3.08 -22.76
C ALA A 359 10.70 3.48 -21.73
N SER A 360 10.25 4.05 -20.60
CA SER A 360 11.10 4.47 -19.49
C SER A 360 11.79 3.30 -18.75
N LEU A 361 11.19 2.11 -18.74
CA LEU A 361 11.70 0.89 -18.10
C LEU A 361 12.50 0.02 -19.07
N SER A 362 12.17 0.04 -20.36
CA SER A 362 12.79 -0.76 -21.40
C SER A 362 14.32 -0.58 -21.47
N ALA A 363 14.79 0.67 -21.41
CA ALA A 363 16.22 1.00 -21.46
C ALA A 363 17.02 0.49 -20.24
N LEU A 364 16.36 0.32 -19.09
CA LEU A 364 16.99 -0.16 -17.85
C LEU A 364 16.96 -1.68 -17.74
N ALA A 365 15.92 -2.33 -18.26
CA ALA A 365 15.74 -3.78 -18.21
C ALA A 365 16.87 -4.58 -18.91
N GLY A 366 17.51 -4.00 -19.93
CA GLY A 366 18.63 -4.62 -20.65
C GLY A 366 20.01 -4.48 -19.96
N LYS A 367 20.12 -3.70 -18.87
CA LYS A 367 21.38 -3.35 -18.21
C LYS A 367 21.54 -3.98 -16.82
N ARG A 368 21.24 -5.28 -16.65
CA ARG A 368 21.70 -6.00 -15.43
C ARG A 368 23.22 -6.11 -15.50
N ALA A 369 23.90 -5.19 -14.82
CA ALA A 369 25.34 -4.99 -14.98
C ALA A 369 26.15 -6.23 -14.55
N PRO A 370 27.16 -6.65 -15.33
CA PRO A 370 28.20 -7.56 -14.85
C PRO A 370 29.03 -6.89 -13.74
N SER A 371 29.68 -7.72 -12.92
CA SER A 371 30.57 -7.32 -11.84
C SER A 371 31.61 -6.26 -12.26
N LEU A 372 31.77 -5.24 -11.41
CA LEU A 372 32.72 -4.12 -11.48
C LEU A 372 33.98 -4.32 -12.33
N GLY A 373 34.09 -3.53 -13.40
CA GLY A 373 35.32 -2.89 -13.84
C GLY A 373 35.08 -1.38 -13.83
N ALA A 374 36.03 -0.61 -13.33
CA ALA A 374 35.92 0.84 -13.08
C ALA A 374 35.18 1.60 -14.20
N PHE A 375 34.10 2.29 -13.85
CA PHE A 375 33.49 3.30 -14.72
C PHE A 375 34.27 4.60 -14.54
N SER A 376 35.00 5.00 -15.59
CA SER A 376 35.42 6.38 -15.79
C SER A 376 34.21 7.20 -16.27
N ASP A 377 34.08 8.41 -15.74
CA ASP A 377 33.12 9.43 -16.16
C ASP A 377 33.19 9.66 -17.67
N ASP A 378 32.11 9.37 -18.41
CA ASP A 378 31.71 10.00 -19.69
C ASP A 378 30.63 9.20 -20.45
N SER A 379 29.49 8.91 -19.83
CA SER A 379 28.34 8.37 -20.60
C SER A 379 26.97 8.75 -20.04
N ALA A 380 26.79 10.03 -19.73
CA ALA A 380 25.48 10.59 -19.40
C ALA A 380 25.23 11.99 -19.98
N ILE A 381 25.65 12.29 -21.21
CA ILE A 381 25.06 13.36 -22.06
C ILE A 381 25.23 12.93 -23.52
N SER A 382 24.19 12.34 -24.13
CA SER A 382 23.89 12.45 -25.57
C SER A 382 22.69 11.56 -25.92
N LEU A 383 21.46 12.09 -25.82
CA LEU A 383 20.31 11.49 -26.52
C LEU A 383 19.08 12.43 -26.53
N ILE A 384 19.27 13.68 -26.97
CA ILE A 384 18.19 14.49 -27.56
C ILE A 384 18.82 15.39 -28.64
N ALA A 385 18.71 14.99 -29.91
CA ALA A 385 18.47 15.88 -31.07
C ALA A 385 18.82 15.17 -32.40
N ALA A 386 17.85 14.48 -33.01
CA ALA A 386 17.72 14.23 -34.45
C ALA A 386 16.38 13.51 -34.68
N GLY A 387 15.43 13.94 -35.50
CA GLY A 387 15.31 15.11 -36.35
C GLY A 387 13.87 15.17 -36.89
N ALA A 388 13.43 16.34 -37.34
CA ALA A 388 12.24 16.53 -38.18
C ALA A 388 12.66 17.29 -39.45
N PRO A 389 11.97 17.10 -40.60
CA PRO A 389 12.52 17.39 -41.92
C PRO A 389 12.31 18.83 -42.42
N ARG A 390 13.09 19.12 -43.47
CA ARG A 390 13.32 20.36 -44.22
C ARG A 390 12.08 21.06 -44.80
N ALA A 391 12.11 22.40 -44.76
CA ALA A 391 11.86 23.38 -45.85
C ALA A 391 12.01 24.79 -45.22
N GLY A 392 12.53 25.87 -45.79
CA GLY A 392 13.11 26.26 -47.07
C GLY A 392 13.61 27.73 -46.89
N ALA A 393 14.54 28.15 -47.74
CA ALA A 393 15.36 29.37 -47.71
C ALA A 393 14.72 30.73 -47.34
N GLY A 394 15.56 31.65 -46.81
CA GLY A 394 15.36 33.10 -46.93
C GLY A 394 16.14 34.01 -45.96
N SER A 395 17.36 34.42 -46.35
CA SER A 395 18.04 35.73 -46.14
C SER A 395 17.95 36.47 -44.78
N ALA A 396 19.08 36.71 -44.09
CA ALA A 396 19.84 37.99 -43.99
C ALA A 396 19.08 39.12 -43.23
N SER A 397 19.60 39.94 -42.32
CA SER A 397 20.94 40.35 -41.88
C SER A 397 20.72 41.30 -40.69
N CYS A 398 21.57 41.29 -39.65
CA CYS A 398 21.69 42.42 -38.71
C CYS A 398 23.16 42.65 -38.37
N SER A 399 23.71 43.70 -38.97
CA SER A 399 24.83 44.52 -38.48
C SER A 399 24.31 45.39 -37.31
N ASP A 400 25.08 46.05 -36.45
CA ASP A 400 26.51 46.25 -36.28
C ASP A 400 26.72 46.85 -34.89
N GLY A 401 27.96 46.80 -34.41
CA GLY A 401 28.55 47.82 -33.55
C GLY A 401 28.32 47.70 -32.03
N SER A 402 29.28 48.01 -31.18
CA SER A 402 30.66 48.47 -31.40
C SER A 402 31.39 48.55 -30.05
N ARG A 403 32.73 48.41 -30.12
CA ARG A 403 33.76 49.02 -29.25
C ARG A 403 34.10 48.40 -27.88
N SER A 404 35.25 47.69 -27.92
CA SER A 404 36.32 47.50 -26.93
C SER A 404 36.86 48.85 -26.36
N PRO A 405 37.81 48.92 -25.38
CA PRO A 405 39.13 48.23 -25.42
C PRO A 405 39.87 47.84 -24.09
N LEU A 406 40.81 46.88 -24.23
CA LEU A 406 42.18 46.77 -23.61
C LEU A 406 42.31 46.60 -22.07
N SER A 407 43.29 45.90 -21.46
CA SER A 407 44.44 45.04 -21.83
C SER A 407 45.24 44.64 -20.56
N GLY A 408 45.98 43.52 -20.59
CA GLY A 408 47.07 43.09 -19.66
C GLY A 408 46.91 41.61 -19.25
N VAL A 409 47.68 40.59 -19.69
CA VAL A 409 49.15 40.30 -19.74
C VAL A 409 49.75 40.35 -18.32
N SER A 410 50.43 39.35 -17.72
CA SER A 410 51.21 38.15 -18.12
C SER A 410 51.40 37.21 -16.88
N GLU A 411 51.38 35.88 -17.06
CA GLU A 411 52.47 34.87 -16.85
C GLU A 411 53.36 34.96 -15.57
N GLU A 412 53.43 33.86 -14.80
CA GLU A 412 54.66 33.06 -14.51
C GLU A 412 54.39 31.92 -13.49
N GLU A 413 54.98 30.73 -13.74
CA GLU A 413 55.17 29.59 -12.82
C GLU A 413 56.33 29.84 -11.82
N PRO A 414 56.57 28.98 -10.80
CA PRO A 414 57.55 27.88 -10.99
C PRO A 414 57.33 26.56 -10.19
N GLU A 415 58.16 25.57 -10.55
CA GLU A 415 58.39 24.18 -10.10
C GLU A 415 58.78 23.96 -8.60
N ALA A 416 58.34 22.85 -7.97
CA ALA A 416 59.05 21.60 -7.56
C ALA A 416 60.00 21.66 -6.33
N ASP A 417 59.82 20.74 -5.35
CA ASP A 417 60.85 19.74 -4.92
C ASP A 417 60.31 18.68 -3.92
N GLU A 418 61.07 17.58 -3.83
CA GLU A 418 60.95 16.21 -3.31
C GLU A 418 60.65 15.92 -1.81
N GLY A 419 60.31 14.65 -1.50
CA GLY A 419 60.74 14.03 -0.22
C GLY A 419 60.01 12.80 0.38
N SER A 420 60.35 11.59 -0.09
CA SER A 420 60.50 10.32 0.68
C SER A 420 59.30 9.46 1.17
N ALA A 421 59.42 8.15 0.90
CA ALA A 421 58.62 7.02 1.42
C ALA A 421 59.24 6.40 2.70
N PRO A 422 58.59 5.43 3.39
CA PRO A 422 58.90 4.02 3.06
C PRO A 422 57.76 2.96 3.23
N ALA A 423 57.88 1.91 2.41
CA ALA A 423 57.67 0.46 2.59
C ALA A 423 56.45 -0.17 3.35
N THR A 424 55.73 -0.98 2.55
CA THR A 424 54.86 -2.19 2.68
C THR A 424 55.05 -3.15 3.89
N PRO A 425 54.12 -4.11 4.22
CA PRO A 425 53.55 -5.10 3.29
C PRO A 425 52.04 -5.41 3.37
N ALA A 426 51.51 -5.76 2.20
CA ALA A 426 50.20 -6.38 1.98
C ALA A 426 50.15 -7.81 2.53
N ARG A 427 49.02 -8.17 3.16
CA ARG A 427 48.70 -9.53 3.58
C ARG A 427 47.42 -9.99 2.87
N ALA A 428 47.60 -10.90 1.91
CA ALA A 428 46.53 -11.66 1.27
C ALA A 428 45.87 -12.57 2.32
N LEU A 429 44.54 -12.52 2.41
CA LEU A 429 43.72 -13.48 3.15
C LEU A 429 42.74 -14.14 2.17
N SER A 430 43.06 -15.37 1.78
CA SER A 430 42.20 -16.29 1.07
C SER A 430 41.02 -16.72 1.98
N PRO A 431 39.75 -16.70 1.51
CA PRO A 431 38.68 -17.38 2.23
C PRO A 431 38.74 -18.88 1.96
N LYS A 432 38.87 -19.67 3.03
CA LYS A 432 38.73 -21.13 3.03
C LYS A 432 37.33 -21.53 2.54
N ALA A 433 37.29 -22.49 1.63
CA ALA A 433 36.09 -23.23 1.26
C ALA A 433 35.55 -24.00 2.48
N GLY A 434 34.34 -23.64 2.92
CA GLY A 434 33.51 -24.45 3.80
C GLY A 434 32.45 -25.14 2.96
N ALA A 435 32.58 -26.46 2.82
CA ALA A 435 31.60 -27.32 2.16
C ALA A 435 30.30 -27.40 2.99
N GLY A 436 29.15 -27.27 2.34
CA GLY A 436 27.85 -27.45 2.98
C GLY A 436 26.65 -27.12 2.09
N GLY A 437 26.29 -28.03 1.17
CA GLY A 437 24.89 -28.25 0.76
C GLY A 437 24.23 -27.28 -0.22
N ALA A 438 24.80 -27.09 -1.41
CA ALA A 438 24.02 -26.63 -2.56
C ALA A 438 23.31 -27.83 -3.21
N ALA A 439 22.01 -27.99 -2.95
CA ALA A 439 21.16 -28.92 -3.70
C ALA A 439 19.98 -28.14 -4.28
N GLY A 440 19.88 -28.09 -5.61
CA GLY A 440 18.69 -27.59 -6.31
C GLY A 440 18.89 -26.48 -7.35
N ALA A 441 20.07 -26.28 -7.92
CA ALA A 441 20.23 -25.44 -9.13
C ALA A 441 20.12 -26.33 -10.38
N GLY A 442 18.89 -26.57 -10.84
CA GLY A 442 18.65 -27.46 -11.98
C GLY A 442 17.20 -27.54 -12.42
N ALA A 443 16.55 -26.41 -12.70
CA ALA A 443 15.36 -26.33 -13.54
C ALA A 443 15.33 -24.95 -14.21
N GLY A 444 15.02 -24.92 -15.51
CA GLY A 444 15.31 -23.83 -16.46
C GLY A 444 14.89 -22.41 -16.06
N ALA A 445 15.51 -21.44 -16.74
CA ALA A 445 15.40 -20.00 -16.59
C ALA A 445 13.98 -19.42 -16.83
N ALA A 446 13.00 -19.82 -16.02
CA ALA A 446 11.75 -19.12 -15.83
C ALA A 446 11.83 -18.35 -14.50
N GLY A 447 11.81 -17.01 -14.57
CA GLY A 447 11.78 -16.15 -13.38
C GLY A 447 10.69 -16.56 -12.40
N ALA A 448 10.88 -16.28 -11.11
CA ALA A 448 9.87 -16.56 -10.09
C ALA A 448 8.53 -15.91 -10.50
N PRO A 449 7.37 -16.57 -10.34
CA PRO A 449 6.09 -16.01 -10.75
C PRO A 449 5.71 -14.83 -9.85
N LEU A 450 4.94 -13.88 -10.36
CA LEU A 450 4.33 -12.83 -9.54
C LEU A 450 3.50 -13.48 -8.43
N LEU A 451 3.72 -13.07 -7.18
CA LEU A 451 2.86 -13.43 -6.06
C LEU A 451 1.81 -12.33 -5.86
N ILE A 452 0.52 -12.70 -5.83
CA ILE A 452 -0.56 -11.76 -5.51
C ILE A 452 -1.23 -12.24 -4.23
N VAL A 453 -1.30 -11.38 -3.22
CA VAL A 453 -1.87 -11.68 -1.91
C VAL A 453 -3.01 -10.72 -1.62
N GLN A 454 -4.21 -11.23 -1.39
CA GLN A 454 -5.32 -10.42 -0.89
C GLN A 454 -5.37 -10.48 0.64
N ALA A 455 -5.23 -9.32 1.29
CA ALA A 455 -5.47 -9.14 2.71
C ALA A 455 -6.93 -8.70 2.91
N ALA A 456 -7.81 -9.69 2.97
CA ALA A 456 -9.26 -9.54 2.97
C ALA A 456 -9.93 -10.61 3.84
N THR A 457 -11.15 -10.34 4.29
CA THR A 457 -11.90 -11.25 5.19
C THR A 457 -13.17 -11.81 4.57
N SER A 458 -13.64 -11.27 3.43
CA SER A 458 -14.94 -11.64 2.85
C SER A 458 -15.12 -13.12 2.49
N THR A 459 -14.04 -13.85 2.17
CA THR A 459 -14.11 -15.29 1.88
C THR A 459 -13.67 -16.19 3.03
N THR A 460 -13.16 -15.62 4.12
CA THR A 460 -12.58 -16.37 5.25
C THR A 460 -13.39 -16.20 6.52
N TYR A 461 -13.77 -14.97 6.85
CA TYR A 461 -14.61 -14.63 7.98
C TYR A 461 -15.40 -13.33 7.71
N PRO A 462 -16.43 -13.37 6.85
CA PRO A 462 -17.17 -12.16 6.46
C PRO A 462 -17.93 -11.55 7.66
N SER A 463 -17.96 -10.21 7.72
CA SER A 463 -18.87 -9.47 8.61
C SER A 463 -20.06 -8.95 7.81
N GLY A 464 -21.27 -9.04 8.36
CA GLY A 464 -22.42 -8.31 7.81
C GLY A 464 -22.40 -6.82 8.21
N VAL A 465 -22.87 -5.93 7.32
CA VAL A 465 -23.04 -4.50 7.68
C VAL A 465 -24.03 -4.32 8.84
N TYR A 466 -25.11 -5.10 8.88
CA TYR A 466 -26.09 -5.03 9.98
C TYR A 466 -25.50 -5.44 11.34
N GLU A 467 -24.58 -6.41 11.38
CA GLU A 467 -23.92 -6.87 12.63
C GLU A 467 -23.01 -5.79 13.20
N ALA A 468 -22.20 -5.18 12.33
CA ALA A 468 -21.34 -4.06 12.69
C ALA A 468 -22.17 -2.85 13.19
N TYR A 469 -23.29 -2.58 12.53
CA TYR A 469 -24.22 -1.53 12.95
C TYR A 469 -24.86 -1.84 14.31
N ASN A 470 -25.41 -3.03 14.52
CA ASN A 470 -26.03 -3.41 15.80
C ASN A 470 -25.01 -3.39 16.94
N THR A 471 -23.78 -3.84 16.68
CA THR A 471 -22.68 -3.72 17.66
C THR A 471 -22.38 -2.26 18.00
N THR A 472 -22.44 -1.37 17.01
CA THR A 472 -22.32 0.08 17.22
C THR A 472 -23.45 0.64 18.09
N VAL A 473 -24.70 0.20 17.84
CA VAL A 473 -25.86 0.59 18.65
C VAL A 473 -25.69 0.15 20.10
N ASP A 474 -25.32 -1.11 20.35
CA ASP A 474 -25.10 -1.64 21.70
C ASP A 474 -23.98 -0.90 22.43
N PHE A 475 -22.87 -0.64 21.73
CA PHE A 475 -21.74 0.10 22.28
C PHE A 475 -22.14 1.53 22.68
N LEU A 476 -22.86 2.26 21.82
CA LEU A 476 -23.30 3.63 22.09
C LEU A 476 -24.37 3.72 23.19
N ARG A 477 -25.23 2.70 23.33
CA ARG A 477 -26.18 2.59 24.46
C ARG A 477 -25.46 2.43 25.79
N THR A 478 -24.35 1.68 25.79
CA THR A 478 -23.56 1.38 26.98
C THR A 478 -22.65 2.55 27.39
N HIS A 479 -21.93 3.13 26.43
CA HIS A 479 -20.88 4.13 26.70
C HIS A 479 -21.32 5.58 26.45
N GLY A 480 -22.51 5.77 25.86
CA GLY A 480 -23.03 7.07 25.47
C GLY A 480 -22.45 7.57 24.14
N ALA A 481 -23.26 8.34 23.42
CA ALA A 481 -22.80 9.03 22.21
C ALA A 481 -22.03 10.31 22.59
N PRO A 482 -20.92 10.61 21.88
CA PRO A 482 -20.09 11.79 22.15
C PRO A 482 -20.85 13.10 21.91
N SER A 483 -21.82 13.10 21.01
CA SER A 483 -22.74 14.21 20.75
C SER A 483 -23.95 13.71 19.96
N SER A 484 -25.08 14.42 20.02
CA SER A 484 -26.18 14.24 19.06
C SER A 484 -26.37 15.52 18.26
N ILE A 485 -25.86 15.55 17.03
CA ILE A 485 -26.04 16.68 16.13
C ILE A 485 -27.47 16.62 15.55
N LEU A 486 -28.41 17.17 16.33
CA LEU A 486 -29.77 17.64 16.01
C LEU A 486 -30.77 16.69 15.27
N ILE A 487 -31.96 16.61 15.89
CA ILE A 487 -33.20 15.88 15.54
C ILE A 487 -33.05 14.35 15.54
N GLY A 488 -33.60 13.72 16.60
CA GLY A 488 -33.77 12.27 16.70
C GLY A 488 -32.85 11.54 17.69
N GLY A 489 -31.74 12.14 18.13
CA GLY A 489 -30.86 11.63 19.21
C GLY A 489 -30.22 10.25 18.96
N ALA A 490 -28.90 10.13 19.19
CA ALA A 490 -28.21 8.83 19.15
C ALA A 490 -28.78 7.80 20.16
N LYS A 491 -29.54 8.25 21.16
CA LYS A 491 -30.24 7.41 22.15
C LYS A 491 -31.38 6.56 21.57
N ALA A 492 -31.77 6.77 20.31
CA ALA A 492 -32.83 6.02 19.65
C ALA A 492 -32.39 5.40 18.32
N LEU A 493 -31.09 5.08 18.14
CA LEU A 493 -30.69 4.26 17.00
C LEU A 493 -31.46 2.93 17.06
N PRO A 494 -32.28 2.62 16.03
CA PRO A 494 -33.08 1.41 16.03
C PRO A 494 -32.14 0.22 15.91
N TYR A 495 -32.38 -0.80 16.74
CA TYR A 495 -31.73 -2.10 16.58
C TYR A 495 -32.37 -2.83 15.41
N MET A 496 -31.58 -3.48 14.55
CA MET A 496 -32.10 -4.18 13.39
C MET A 496 -32.20 -5.69 13.66
N PRO A 497 -33.39 -6.30 13.76
CA PRO A 497 -33.55 -7.75 13.71
C PRO A 497 -32.99 -8.36 12.41
N PRO A 498 -32.49 -9.61 12.45
CA PRO A 498 -32.00 -10.32 11.26
C PRO A 498 -33.05 -10.45 10.14
N SER A 499 -34.34 -10.45 10.48
CA SER A 499 -35.48 -10.66 9.57
C SER A 499 -36.00 -9.41 8.84
N TRP A 500 -35.29 -8.27 8.89
CA TRP A 500 -35.76 -7.04 8.26
C TRP A 500 -35.72 -7.11 6.72
N SER A 501 -36.63 -6.45 6.03
CA SER A 501 -36.59 -6.32 4.56
C SER A 501 -35.57 -5.30 4.06
N THR A 502 -34.99 -5.54 2.88
CA THR A 502 -34.19 -4.56 2.13
C THR A 502 -34.99 -3.27 1.90
N PRO A 503 -34.40 -2.08 2.11
CA PRO A 503 -35.14 -0.83 1.99
C PRO A 503 -35.58 -0.58 0.54
N SER A 504 -36.77 0.00 0.36
CA SER A 504 -37.18 0.47 -0.97
C SER A 504 -36.26 1.59 -1.47
N LEU A 505 -36.11 1.73 -2.79
CA LEU A 505 -35.36 2.84 -3.41
C LEU A 505 -35.85 4.22 -2.93
N ARG A 506 -37.15 4.35 -2.63
CA ARG A 506 -37.73 5.58 -2.05
C ARG A 506 -37.18 5.85 -0.64
N ALA A 507 -37.07 4.81 0.20
CA ALA A 507 -36.50 4.93 1.54
C ALA A 507 -35.00 5.29 1.49
N VAL A 508 -34.23 4.66 0.61
CA VAL A 508 -32.80 4.99 0.40
C VAL A 508 -32.64 6.46 -0.02
N ARG A 509 -33.43 6.92 -1.00
CA ARG A 509 -33.42 8.33 -1.46
C ARG A 509 -33.81 9.30 -0.34
N PHE A 510 -34.82 8.97 0.45
CA PHE A 510 -35.24 9.77 1.60
C PHE A 510 -34.09 9.96 2.59
N TRP A 511 -33.45 8.86 3.02
CA TRP A 511 -32.35 8.92 3.98
C TRP A 511 -31.13 9.65 3.44
N ARG A 512 -30.83 9.49 2.15
CA ARG A 512 -29.77 10.26 1.49
C ARG A 512 -30.04 11.76 1.56
N VAL A 513 -31.24 12.21 1.17
CA VAL A 513 -31.62 13.63 1.26
C VAL A 513 -31.55 14.13 2.71
N TYR A 514 -32.07 13.34 3.65
CA TYR A 514 -32.05 13.67 5.07
C TYR A 514 -30.62 13.89 5.61
N THR A 515 -29.70 12.96 5.34
CA THR A 515 -28.29 13.09 5.71
C THR A 515 -27.64 14.29 5.00
N GLY A 516 -27.96 14.51 3.73
CA GLY A 516 -27.47 15.66 2.96
C GLY A 516 -27.85 17.02 3.56
N ILE A 517 -29.09 17.15 4.06
CA ILE A 517 -29.53 18.37 4.76
C ILE A 517 -28.70 18.59 6.04
N LYS A 518 -28.48 17.54 6.84
CA LYS A 518 -27.63 17.64 8.05
C LYS A 518 -26.21 18.07 7.71
N VAL A 519 -25.62 17.46 6.68
CA VAL A 519 -24.29 17.81 6.19
C VAL A 519 -24.24 19.26 5.72
N ALA A 520 -25.24 19.74 4.98
CA ALA A 520 -25.32 21.12 4.53
C ALA A 520 -25.37 22.12 5.70
N ILE A 521 -26.17 21.84 6.72
CA ILE A 521 -26.26 22.66 7.95
C ILE A 521 -24.92 22.70 8.67
N VAL A 522 -24.26 21.56 8.88
CA VAL A 522 -22.96 21.52 9.56
C VAL A 522 -21.88 22.20 8.73
N CYS A 523 -21.86 22.00 7.41
CA CYS A 523 -20.95 22.71 6.52
C CYS A 523 -21.16 24.24 6.57
N PHE A 524 -22.40 24.70 6.64
CA PHE A 524 -22.72 26.12 6.82
C PHE A 524 -22.18 26.66 8.14
N LEU A 525 -22.44 25.97 9.25
CA LEU A 525 -21.91 26.34 10.58
C LEU A 525 -20.38 26.35 10.60
N LEU A 526 -19.73 25.31 10.07
CA LEU A 526 -18.27 25.25 9.98
C LEU A 526 -17.71 26.43 9.18
N ARG A 527 -18.34 26.83 8.08
CA ARG A 527 -17.93 28.01 7.31
C ARG A 527 -18.13 29.30 8.09
N LEU A 528 -19.22 29.44 8.84
CA LEU A 528 -19.45 30.60 9.72
C LEU A 528 -18.35 30.75 10.79
N PHE A 529 -17.82 29.63 11.31
CA PHE A 529 -16.71 29.61 12.26
C PHE A 529 -15.31 29.61 11.60
N GLY A 530 -15.20 29.90 10.29
CA GLY A 530 -13.92 29.96 9.58
C GLY A 530 -13.28 28.59 9.29
N LEU A 531 -13.98 27.48 9.55
CA LEU A 531 -13.52 26.11 9.34
C LEU A 531 -13.85 25.59 7.93
N SER A 532 -13.63 26.41 6.90
CA SER A 532 -13.99 26.11 5.51
C SER A 532 -13.36 24.82 4.97
N LYS A 533 -12.13 24.50 5.37
CA LYS A 533 -11.45 23.24 4.97
C LYS A 533 -12.15 22.01 5.56
N ALA A 534 -12.65 22.09 6.80
CA ALA A 534 -13.38 21.00 7.42
C ALA A 534 -14.76 20.82 6.75
N ALA A 535 -15.44 21.94 6.45
CA ALA A 535 -16.70 21.91 5.69
C ALA A 535 -16.52 21.26 4.31
N GLN A 536 -15.45 21.61 3.59
CA GLN A 536 -15.15 21.00 2.29
C GLN A 536 -14.91 19.49 2.42
N LYS A 537 -14.11 19.05 3.40
CA LYS A 537 -13.86 17.62 3.65
C LYS A 537 -15.15 16.86 3.98
N LEU A 538 -16.01 17.42 4.83
CA LEU A 538 -17.29 16.81 5.19
C LEU A 538 -18.22 16.69 3.97
N SER A 539 -18.32 17.76 3.16
CA SER A 539 -19.13 17.78 1.95
C SER A 539 -18.67 16.73 0.94
N VAL A 540 -17.35 16.65 0.69
CA VAL A 540 -16.76 15.66 -0.23
C VAL A 540 -16.98 14.24 0.30
N GLY A 541 -16.74 14.01 1.60
CA GLY A 541 -16.97 12.70 2.21
C GLY A 541 -18.43 12.24 2.10
N TYR A 542 -19.39 13.16 2.26
CA TYR A 542 -20.80 12.87 2.05
C TYR A 542 -21.13 12.54 0.59
N GLN A 543 -20.58 13.29 -0.37
CA GLN A 543 -20.77 13.02 -1.80
C GLN A 543 -20.24 11.63 -2.19
N GLN A 544 -19.05 11.27 -1.69
CA GLN A 544 -18.45 9.94 -1.90
C GLN A 544 -19.30 8.83 -1.30
N TRP A 545 -19.74 9.00 -0.04
CA TRP A 545 -20.65 8.05 0.59
C TRP A 545 -21.94 7.91 -0.21
N ALA A 546 -22.57 9.02 -0.61
CA ALA A 546 -23.83 9.03 -1.36
C ALA A 546 -23.71 8.40 -2.75
N MET A 547 -22.53 8.49 -3.38
CA MET A 547 -22.23 7.88 -4.68
C MET A 547 -21.99 6.38 -4.55
N ASN A 548 -21.15 5.95 -3.58
CA ASN A 548 -20.81 4.55 -3.40
C ASN A 548 -21.94 3.75 -2.75
N ASN A 549 -22.75 4.39 -1.90
CA ASN A 549 -23.88 3.78 -1.22
C ASN A 549 -25.14 3.79 -2.11
N ASP A 550 -25.02 3.17 -3.28
CA ASP A 550 -26.07 3.00 -4.28
C ASP A 550 -26.02 1.58 -4.84
N PHE A 551 -27.17 0.99 -5.16
CA PHE A 551 -27.23 -0.39 -5.67
C PHE A 551 -26.40 -0.63 -6.94
N LYS A 552 -26.13 0.43 -7.72
CA LYS A 552 -25.27 0.35 -8.91
C LYS A 552 -23.79 0.19 -8.55
N ASN A 553 -23.35 0.80 -7.45
CA ASN A 553 -21.94 0.89 -7.06
C ASN A 553 -21.56 -0.05 -5.92
N ASP A 554 -22.54 -0.52 -5.13
CA ASP A 554 -22.36 -1.64 -4.21
C ASP A 554 -22.35 -2.95 -5.02
N THR A 555 -21.16 -3.44 -5.33
CA THR A 555 -20.97 -4.66 -6.13
C THR A 555 -20.91 -5.93 -5.29
N GLN A 556 -21.00 -5.88 -3.95
CA GLN A 556 -20.92 -7.07 -3.08
C GLN A 556 -19.81 -8.06 -3.47
N LEU A 557 -18.64 -7.53 -3.86
CA LEU A 557 -17.53 -8.38 -4.26
C LEU A 557 -16.93 -9.08 -3.04
N LEU A 558 -16.57 -10.33 -3.26
CA LEU A 558 -15.78 -11.12 -2.30
C LEU A 558 -14.36 -11.24 -2.85
N PHE A 559 -13.37 -11.40 -1.98
CA PHE A 559 -11.96 -11.39 -2.34
C PHE A 559 -11.28 -12.67 -1.83
N ALA A 560 -10.92 -13.54 -2.78
CA ALA A 560 -10.27 -14.80 -2.45
C ALA A 560 -8.92 -14.56 -1.78
N SER A 561 -8.72 -15.13 -0.60
CA SER A 561 -7.51 -14.92 0.21
C SER A 561 -6.68 -16.20 0.34
N ALA A 562 -6.50 -16.93 -0.75
CA ALA A 562 -5.85 -18.25 -0.76
C ALA A 562 -4.33 -18.12 -0.52
N ALA A 563 -3.67 -17.14 -1.14
CA ALA A 563 -2.24 -16.90 -0.91
C ALA A 563 -1.95 -16.43 0.52
N LEU A 564 -2.83 -15.62 1.11
CA LEU A 564 -2.73 -15.23 2.53
C LEU A 564 -2.82 -16.44 3.46
N GLN A 565 -3.77 -17.36 3.20
CA GLN A 565 -3.89 -18.61 3.95
C GLN A 565 -2.64 -19.49 3.80
N GLN A 566 -2.05 -19.55 2.60
CA GLN A 566 -0.78 -20.27 2.38
C GLN A 566 0.39 -19.64 3.13
N LEU A 567 0.48 -18.30 3.17
CA LEU A 567 1.49 -17.61 3.98
C LEU A 567 1.34 -17.98 5.46
N HIS A 568 0.12 -17.90 5.99
CA HIS A 568 -0.17 -18.27 7.38
C HIS A 568 0.20 -19.72 7.70
N ALA A 569 -0.16 -20.67 6.83
CA ALA A 569 0.13 -22.09 7.03
C ALA A 569 1.64 -22.40 7.03
N ARG A 570 2.43 -21.61 6.29
CA ARG A 570 3.88 -21.82 6.09
C ARG A 570 4.78 -21.03 7.05
N ILE A 571 4.25 -20.07 7.81
CA ILE A 571 5.09 -19.36 8.79
C ILE A 571 5.51 -20.29 9.92
N GLU A 572 6.74 -20.11 10.38
CA GLU A 572 7.26 -20.80 11.55
C GLU A 572 6.29 -20.68 12.73
N PRO A 573 5.85 -21.80 13.34
CA PRO A 573 4.87 -21.76 14.43
C PRO A 573 5.24 -20.81 15.58
N SER A 574 6.53 -20.71 15.90
CA SER A 574 7.04 -19.80 16.92
C SER A 574 6.82 -18.31 16.62
N GLU A 575 6.61 -17.95 15.36
CA GLU A 575 6.41 -16.56 14.92
C GLU A 575 4.94 -16.19 14.71
N ARG A 576 4.02 -17.17 14.70
CA ARG A 576 2.58 -16.91 14.48
C ARG A 576 1.98 -15.96 15.53
N ARG A 577 2.59 -15.88 16.72
CA ARG A 577 2.20 -14.94 17.78
C ARG A 577 2.54 -13.49 17.45
N ASP A 578 3.54 -13.25 16.62
CA ASP A 578 4.00 -11.89 16.29
C ASP A 578 3.30 -11.32 15.04
N TYR A 579 2.71 -12.18 14.20
CA TYR A 579 2.16 -11.81 12.89
C TYR A 579 0.72 -12.33 12.71
N LEU A 580 -0.24 -11.40 12.74
CA LEU A 580 -1.65 -11.69 12.49
C LEU A 580 -1.91 -11.82 10.98
N LEU A 581 -2.21 -13.01 10.47
CA LEU A 581 -2.49 -13.22 9.04
C LEU A 581 -3.86 -13.79 8.73
N THR A 582 -4.52 -14.33 9.75
CA THR A 582 -5.88 -14.85 9.68
C THR A 582 -6.70 -14.13 10.75
N PHE A 583 -7.98 -13.93 10.47
CA PHE A 583 -8.92 -13.29 11.39
C PHE A 583 -10.17 -14.16 11.43
N GLY A 584 -10.59 -14.58 12.63
CA GLY A 584 -11.64 -15.58 12.79
C GLY A 584 -12.16 -15.67 14.22
N PRO A 585 -13.29 -16.36 14.45
CA PRO A 585 -13.81 -16.60 15.79
C PRO A 585 -12.95 -17.63 16.53
N ILE A 586 -13.02 -17.60 17.88
CA ILE A 586 -12.60 -18.73 18.71
C ILE A 586 -13.54 -19.89 18.36
N LEU A 587 -13.07 -20.89 17.61
CA LEU A 587 -13.73 -22.19 17.63
C LEU A 587 -13.52 -22.75 19.03
N PRO A 588 -14.57 -23.24 19.74
CA PRO A 588 -14.35 -23.97 20.97
C PRO A 588 -13.40 -25.10 20.64
N ALA A 589 -12.21 -25.06 21.25
CA ALA A 589 -11.18 -26.05 21.00
C ALA A 589 -11.83 -27.43 21.15
N VAL A 590 -11.76 -28.25 20.11
CA VAL A 590 -11.71 -29.70 20.36
C VAL A 590 -10.58 -29.84 21.37
N GLU A 591 -10.90 -30.33 22.56
CA GLU A 591 -9.99 -30.56 23.67
C GLU A 591 -8.87 -31.52 23.23
N ALA A 592 -7.94 -31.03 22.42
CA ALA A 592 -6.67 -31.68 22.18
C ALA A 592 -5.78 -31.24 23.34
N GLU A 593 -5.71 -32.09 24.37
CA GLU A 593 -4.77 -31.95 25.48
C GLU A 593 -3.37 -31.58 24.93
N GLY A 594 -2.88 -30.39 25.27
CA GLY A 594 -1.54 -29.92 24.89
C GLY A 594 -1.46 -28.82 23.83
N ALA A 595 -2.57 -28.31 23.28
CA ALA A 595 -2.54 -27.14 22.40
C ALA A 595 -2.32 -25.84 23.22
N GLU A 596 -1.14 -25.23 23.09
CA GLU A 596 -0.88 -23.87 23.58
C GLU A 596 -1.93 -22.90 23.00
N PRO A 597 -2.53 -22.01 23.80
CA PRO A 597 -3.55 -21.08 23.30
C PRO A 597 -2.95 -20.20 22.20
N GLU A 598 -3.33 -20.46 20.94
CA GLU A 598 -3.07 -19.55 19.84
C GLU A 598 -3.79 -18.22 20.14
N HIS A 599 -3.09 -17.13 19.86
CA HIS A 599 -3.37 -15.70 20.00
C HIS A 599 -4.81 -15.23 20.39
N ALA A 600 -4.96 -14.49 21.50
CA ALA A 600 -6.22 -13.75 21.78
C ALA A 600 -6.64 -12.77 20.66
N ALA A 601 -5.71 -12.24 19.85
CA ALA A 601 -6.00 -11.33 18.74
C ALA A 601 -6.29 -12.01 17.38
N ALA A 602 -5.73 -13.19 17.11
CA ALA A 602 -6.10 -14.00 15.92
C ALA A 602 -7.49 -14.62 16.07
N HIS A 603 -8.03 -14.59 17.28
CA HIS A 603 -9.32 -15.13 17.65
C HIS A 603 -10.26 -14.05 18.22
N LEU A 604 -10.14 -12.81 17.75
CA LEU A 604 -11.11 -11.74 18.03
C LEU A 604 -12.33 -11.90 17.13
N GLY A 605 -13.49 -12.22 17.71
CA GLY A 605 -14.76 -12.15 16.98
C GLY A 605 -15.10 -10.72 16.54
N TRP A 606 -15.85 -10.59 15.45
CA TRP A 606 -16.25 -9.29 14.88
C TRP A 606 -16.85 -8.31 15.89
N ARG A 607 -17.61 -8.84 16.87
CA ARG A 607 -18.22 -8.02 17.94
C ARG A 607 -17.17 -7.31 18.79
N GLN A 608 -16.19 -8.04 19.33
CA GLN A 608 -15.16 -7.45 20.19
C GLN A 608 -14.25 -6.53 19.38
N TYR A 609 -13.89 -6.92 18.16
CA TYR A 609 -13.10 -6.09 17.27
C TYR A 609 -13.79 -4.75 16.95
N SER A 610 -15.09 -4.79 16.69
CA SER A 610 -15.91 -3.59 16.46
C SER A 610 -15.95 -2.69 17.70
N ILE A 611 -16.08 -3.27 18.89
CA ILE A 611 -16.01 -2.53 20.17
C ILE A 611 -14.67 -1.80 20.31
N ASN A 612 -13.55 -2.49 20.02
CA ASN A 612 -12.22 -1.88 20.08
C ASN A 612 -12.10 -0.71 19.10
N CYS A 613 -12.53 -0.88 17.85
CA CYS A 613 -12.53 0.18 16.85
C CYS A 613 -13.40 1.38 17.28
N LEU A 614 -14.58 1.13 17.84
CA LEU A 614 -15.48 2.18 18.32
C LEU A 614 -14.90 2.93 19.52
N ALA A 615 -14.26 2.24 20.45
CA ALA A 615 -13.53 2.86 21.56
C ALA A 615 -12.39 3.75 21.03
N GLY A 616 -11.66 3.30 19.99
CA GLY A 616 -10.67 4.09 19.28
C GLY A 616 -11.25 5.34 18.62
N ILE A 617 -12.39 5.20 17.93
CA ILE A 617 -13.11 6.33 17.31
C ILE A 617 -13.55 7.34 18.37
N LEU A 618 -14.16 6.90 19.48
CA LEU A 618 -14.56 7.80 20.57
C LEU A 618 -13.36 8.51 21.19
N ARG A 619 -12.24 7.81 21.36
CA ARG A 619 -10.99 8.39 21.83
C ARG A 619 -10.48 9.48 20.87
N MET A 620 -10.50 9.22 19.57
CA MET A 620 -10.13 10.23 18.56
C MET A 620 -11.09 11.42 18.52
N LEU A 621 -12.39 11.22 18.75
CA LEU A 621 -13.39 12.28 18.75
C LEU A 621 -13.35 13.16 20.01
N THR A 622 -13.09 12.58 21.18
CA THR A 622 -13.31 13.24 22.48
C THR A 622 -12.05 13.42 23.31
N GLY A 623 -10.95 12.74 22.95
CA GLY A 623 -9.77 12.63 23.81
C GLY A 623 -10.00 11.85 25.11
N ARG A 624 -11.17 11.22 25.29
CA ARG A 624 -11.49 10.41 26.47
C ARG A 624 -11.11 8.96 26.21
N LEU A 625 -10.49 8.33 27.20
CA LEU A 625 -10.38 6.88 27.25
C LEU A 625 -11.77 6.34 27.60
N VAL A 626 -12.32 5.50 26.72
CA VAL A 626 -13.45 4.65 27.08
C VAL A 626 -12.84 3.51 27.90
N PRO A 627 -13.35 3.20 29.13
CA PRO A 627 -12.88 2.04 29.87
C PRO A 627 -12.97 0.83 28.94
N GLU A 628 -11.84 0.22 28.61
CA GLU A 628 -11.85 -1.04 27.89
C GLU A 628 -12.69 -2.01 28.71
N SER A 629 -13.65 -2.69 28.09
CA SER A 629 -14.41 -3.74 28.75
C SER A 629 -13.41 -4.63 29.48
N ALA A 630 -13.55 -4.78 30.80
CA ALA A 630 -12.66 -5.54 31.68
C ALA A 630 -12.50 -7.04 31.32
N GLU A 631 -13.02 -7.45 30.17
CA GLU A 631 -12.92 -8.76 29.53
C GLU A 631 -11.76 -8.84 28.51
N ILE A 632 -10.73 -7.98 28.58
CA ILE A 632 -9.40 -8.38 28.09
C ILE A 632 -8.86 -9.41 29.10
N ALA A 633 -9.46 -10.59 29.08
CA ALA A 633 -9.08 -11.74 29.88
C ALA A 633 -7.69 -12.20 29.40
N GLY A 634 -6.66 -11.92 30.20
CA GLY A 634 -5.41 -12.68 30.12
C GLY A 634 -4.06 -11.95 30.13
N ARG A 635 -3.98 -10.67 30.53
CA ARG A 635 -2.74 -9.85 30.81
C ARG A 635 -2.25 -8.94 29.66
N PRO A 636 -1.60 -7.79 29.95
CA PRO A 636 -1.71 -6.90 31.11
C PRO A 636 -2.31 -5.54 30.69
N GLY A 637 -3.54 -5.28 31.16
CA GLY A 637 -4.19 -3.97 31.13
C GLY A 637 -3.61 -2.94 32.12
N GLU A 638 -2.38 -3.15 32.63
CA GLU A 638 -1.70 -2.19 33.52
C GLU A 638 -0.75 -1.23 32.77
N PHE A 639 -0.38 -1.52 31.52
CA PHE A 639 0.60 -0.72 30.78
C PHE A 639 0.02 0.44 29.97
N ILE A 640 -1.28 0.44 29.66
CA ILE A 640 -1.91 1.47 28.82
C ILE A 640 -2.30 2.72 29.64
N HIS A 641 -2.39 2.59 30.97
CA HIS A 641 -2.90 3.66 31.83
C HIS A 641 -1.89 4.80 32.09
N HIS A 642 -0.59 4.53 32.04
CA HIS A 642 0.45 5.46 32.51
C HIS A 642 0.97 6.48 31.48
N GLN A 643 0.77 6.28 30.17
CA GLN A 643 1.38 7.16 29.16
C GLN A 643 0.50 8.33 28.67
N TYR A 644 -0.73 8.46 29.19
CA TYR A 644 -1.67 9.52 28.75
C TYR A 644 -1.36 10.91 29.32
N LEU A 645 -0.53 11.03 30.37
CA LEU A 645 -0.24 12.31 31.00
C LEU A 645 0.75 13.19 30.21
N HIS A 646 1.45 12.64 29.22
CA HIS A 646 2.48 13.39 28.46
C HIS A 646 2.07 13.85 27.05
N ILE A 647 0.87 13.54 26.58
CA ILE A 647 0.39 13.90 25.22
C ILE A 647 -0.64 15.07 25.24
N ARG A 648 -0.82 15.74 26.38
CA ARG A 648 -1.62 16.97 26.45
C ARG A 648 -0.82 18.20 26.05
#